data_AF-A0A8T0X4M9-F1
#
_entry.id   AF-A0A8T0X4M9-F1
#
_cell.length_a   1.000
_cell.length_b   1.000
_cell.length_c   1.000
_cell.angle_alpha   90.00
_cell.angle_beta   90.00
_cell.angle_gamma   90.00
#
_symmetry.space_group_name_H-M   'P 1'
#
loop_
_entity.id
_entity.type
_entity.pdbx_description
1 polymer ?
#
loop_
_entity_poly.entity_id
_entity_poly.type
_entity_poly.pdbx_seq_one_letter_code
_entity_poly.pdbx_strand_id
1 'polypeptide(L)'
;MHSSNGPDFILHLKFTEITAASCQAHARLKCVYFPITKGKESIDAILEKLRIDGYEMKENFDKFSRVSIRRLGRLLPDARWGPLPFMESKYRKGRKAEFFRRRCKRVKCFVETDAGFSPTLSKTDLAQHNHFTKALRNWGSNFLNNTSAEVDVEAHDKDGKLLSYNQLEKQYYDWIKEMHDKYDVEMDGGDDEPTLIINPKCKERLAISNDVEVIRLHRSISRKGKTWRRGDHLKIHKGATGRMKTAFYSLKTSLCTTLEYIVVEGLQGDICGEARLICRPIDCSDEQGCWLDETECTSPNISIQESVSFPVSIIDDRLCEIMDDNSWNQVLKKRKEKAPAWIELIRNSEVDTLGLGGDLPYEGDVMAGYQPPHEIVAVLRPGNYTPSSTGHLEQKYIVKDELEMVMEVKHLARSKNCPAKLVDRKVKKTSLHNDIHGLYVFPLREASWIFKKSGVYQFNFSVSCRYTSIIQKQTTITVCPDLNSRRCLFSIAGSSTDSAPVNIRLGCPVRCLVVKSVDQYGNEIPFLDTSGITITIFDGDDVLAHVDDVEVELSSDSLAMNVKDFVFKTSKLDILRPKYEAKLKLSSLDNKLSGIWPCKVKPGLPSTIIMDMSVFLEENLTPGRVIDNFLLEVFDQFSNHVEEGTELNIHVDGLCFLDKKSSVQKVNGEGFIDLRGALRVLCGFGSEACIAIFHHEKKIFSKIFQMAVRELKAVNVPESCLAGSILDIIFEVSDSNGLIDESIDGPLHTLNITSNELLLAEGARYAIKHGSSNLLMPFQVAPAQPSHLVTYVKDDIKKAKSKVGDTFSEIESSKNRLVTLYSRKESLEEEIDTLKGEIGSMVGYFIDTKELVRHKIREKLGTAAFVLLSSRRECFIDDFVGIVALLGTVPDIKIGRMLAVYLGKDDMLSVVCKTMDAANCIEKYNTDGDVDVGFGIHQEAATLGVPIKSRFSTICLDDIEPYKGGLMQNSPQKELNLTWPFPFVKRPKGFKGFAVNMINLSDENLNITTKGGHGLRETLFYSLFGELQVYETRDNMFRAKDYLNGGAISLDGGVIKGKGKLLLGYSDPKITFPVASGSMKMPDELKGHQDVITKTENLDEKVKLLEAIKTEISKQEMVAKELLEKFNKRKRKFDEISEKITQAYGREHVLWCTPVKAEMHDL
;
A
#
# COMPACT_ATOMS: atom_id res chain seq x y z
N MET A 1 48.45 -68.87 -34.40
CA MET A 1 48.03 -68.16 -33.16
C MET A 1 48.97 -66.99 -33.01
N HIS A 2 48.48 -65.80 -33.31
CA HIS A 2 49.33 -64.69 -33.72
C HIS A 2 49.77 -63.89 -32.49
N SER A 3 51.00 -64.11 -32.01
CA SER A 3 51.75 -63.00 -31.42
C SER A 3 51.73 -61.83 -32.42
N SER A 4 51.93 -60.59 -31.96
CA SER A 4 52.23 -59.52 -32.93
C SER A 4 53.34 -60.02 -33.85
N ASN A 5 53.18 -59.94 -35.18
CA ASN A 5 54.28 -60.16 -36.13
C ASN A 5 55.33 -59.03 -36.06
N GLY A 6 55.37 -58.28 -34.96
CA GLY A 6 56.28 -57.18 -34.68
C GLY A 6 57.58 -57.64 -34.03
N PRO A 7 58.61 -56.78 -33.99
CA PRO A 7 59.91 -57.11 -33.39
C PRO A 7 59.82 -57.42 -31.89
N ASP A 8 60.43 -58.52 -31.46
CA ASP A 8 60.54 -58.87 -30.04
C ASP A 8 61.49 -57.89 -29.29
N PHE A 9 61.18 -57.56 -28.04
CA PHE A 9 62.11 -56.81 -27.18
C PHE A 9 63.01 -57.79 -26.42
N ILE A 10 64.32 -57.75 -26.68
CA ILE A 10 65.29 -58.72 -26.17
C ILE A 10 66.30 -58.03 -25.25
N LEU A 11 66.56 -58.64 -24.11
CA LEU A 11 67.53 -58.16 -23.15
C LEU A 11 68.40 -59.30 -22.61
N HIS A 12 69.69 -59.05 -22.45
CA HIS A 12 70.63 -59.97 -21.83
C HIS A 12 71.09 -59.42 -20.49
N LEU A 13 70.88 -60.18 -19.41
CA LEU A 13 71.29 -59.84 -18.06
C LEU A 13 72.45 -60.73 -17.63
N LYS A 14 73.48 -60.13 -17.07
CA LYS A 14 74.62 -60.80 -16.45
C LYS A 14 74.66 -60.42 -14.97
N PHE A 15 74.68 -61.44 -14.12
CA PHE A 15 74.69 -61.31 -12.67
C PHE A 15 76.06 -61.73 -12.14
N THR A 16 76.66 -60.92 -11.27
CA THR A 16 77.97 -61.19 -10.66
C THR A 16 77.87 -61.03 -9.15
N GLU A 17 78.27 -62.04 -8.38
CA GLU A 17 78.25 -61.96 -6.91
C GLU A 17 79.43 -61.12 -6.37
N ILE A 18 79.16 -60.14 -5.51
CA ILE A 18 80.13 -59.15 -5.02
C ILE A 18 81.11 -59.78 -4.02
N THR A 19 80.66 -60.75 -3.22
CA THR A 19 81.48 -61.47 -2.23
C THR A 19 82.29 -62.62 -2.82
N ALA A 20 81.95 -63.09 -4.04
CA ALA A 20 82.61 -64.18 -4.75
C ALA A 20 82.56 -63.93 -6.28
N ALA A 21 83.48 -63.11 -6.79
CA ALA A 21 83.50 -62.66 -8.19
C ALA A 21 83.58 -63.78 -9.27
N SER A 22 83.88 -65.03 -8.87
CA SER A 22 83.87 -66.21 -9.75
C SER A 22 82.47 -66.78 -10.03
N CYS A 23 81.44 -66.39 -9.27
CA CYS A 23 80.08 -66.85 -9.46
C CYS A 23 79.32 -65.88 -10.38
N GLN A 24 79.10 -66.31 -11.63
CA GLN A 24 78.32 -65.57 -12.63
C GLN A 24 77.09 -66.37 -13.05
N ALA A 25 76.01 -65.66 -13.37
CA ALA A 25 74.81 -66.23 -13.95
C ALA A 25 74.29 -65.33 -15.08
N HIS A 26 73.73 -65.95 -16.11
CA HIS A 26 73.17 -65.25 -17.27
C HIS A 26 71.68 -65.53 -17.42
N ALA A 27 70.91 -64.47 -17.71
CA ALA A 27 69.50 -64.57 -18.08
C ALA A 27 69.21 -63.78 -19.35
N ARG A 28 68.50 -64.39 -20.30
CA ARG A 28 67.99 -63.73 -21.50
C ARG A 28 66.49 -63.52 -21.36
N LEU A 29 66.04 -62.28 -21.46
CA LEU A 29 64.64 -61.90 -21.41
C LEU A 29 64.16 -61.60 -22.83
N LYS A 30 63.04 -62.19 -23.22
CA LYS A 30 62.37 -61.98 -24.50
C LYS A 30 60.92 -61.57 -24.26
N CYS A 31 60.60 -60.31 -24.52
CA CYS A 31 59.26 -59.74 -24.37
C CYS A 31 58.50 -59.76 -25.70
N VAL A 32 57.29 -60.32 -25.69
CA VAL A 32 56.39 -60.46 -26.85
C VAL A 32 55.09 -59.70 -26.58
N TYR A 33 54.62 -58.92 -27.54
CA TYR A 33 53.38 -58.15 -27.45
C TYR A 33 52.18 -58.93 -28.01
N PHE A 34 51.05 -58.85 -27.31
CA PHE A 34 49.78 -59.49 -27.68
C PHE A 34 48.74 -58.40 -27.94
N PRO A 35 48.45 -58.07 -29.20
CA PRO A 35 47.62 -56.92 -29.52
C PRO A 35 46.12 -57.14 -29.23
N ILE A 36 45.35 -56.06 -29.27
CA ILE A 36 43.88 -56.15 -29.41
C ILE A 36 43.56 -56.44 -30.87
N THR A 37 42.72 -57.45 -31.11
CA THR A 37 42.18 -57.73 -32.45
C THR A 37 40.66 -57.67 -32.40
N LYS A 38 40.06 -56.78 -33.21
CA LYS A 38 38.59 -56.59 -33.28
C LYS A 38 37.96 -56.38 -31.88
N GLY A 39 38.64 -55.63 -31.03
CA GLY A 39 38.07 -55.17 -29.75
C GLY A 39 38.17 -56.18 -28.63
N LYS A 40 38.86 -57.30 -28.86
CA LYS A 40 39.11 -58.34 -27.87
C LYS A 40 40.61 -58.50 -27.65
N GLU A 41 41.01 -58.61 -26.38
CA GLU A 41 42.40 -58.88 -26.00
C GLU A 41 42.80 -60.27 -26.53
N SER A 42 43.91 -60.36 -27.27
CA SER A 42 44.36 -61.64 -27.87
C SER A 42 44.59 -62.73 -26.82
N ILE A 43 45.04 -62.36 -25.61
CA ILE A 43 45.24 -63.31 -24.50
C ILE A 43 43.89 -63.89 -24.03
N ASP A 44 42.84 -63.08 -23.94
CA ASP A 44 41.50 -63.57 -23.60
C ASP A 44 40.96 -64.51 -24.68
N ALA A 45 41.18 -64.19 -25.96
CA ALA A 45 40.81 -65.07 -27.07
C ALA A 45 41.55 -66.43 -27.00
N ILE A 46 42.82 -66.43 -26.62
CA ILE A 46 43.60 -67.66 -26.41
C ILE A 46 43.05 -68.46 -25.21
N LEU A 47 42.77 -67.80 -24.08
CA LEU A 47 42.22 -68.45 -22.89
C LEU A 47 40.83 -69.05 -23.14
N GLU A 48 39.98 -68.35 -23.89
CA GLU A 48 38.67 -68.87 -24.30
C GLU A 48 38.80 -70.06 -25.25
N LYS A 49 39.71 -70.00 -26.24
CA LYS A 49 39.95 -71.14 -27.14
C LYS A 49 40.42 -72.37 -26.37
N LEU A 50 41.33 -72.19 -25.40
CA LEU A 50 41.78 -73.28 -24.53
C LEU A 50 40.66 -73.86 -23.67
N ARG A 51 39.69 -73.03 -23.23
CA ARG A 51 38.49 -73.52 -22.54
C ARG A 51 37.57 -74.31 -23.46
N ILE A 52 37.39 -73.86 -24.70
CA ILE A 52 36.61 -74.57 -25.73
C ILE A 52 37.25 -75.92 -26.05
N ASP A 53 38.58 -75.98 -26.10
CA ASP A 53 39.36 -77.19 -26.34
C ASP A 53 39.40 -78.15 -25.12
N GLY A 54 38.67 -77.86 -24.04
CA GLY A 54 38.47 -78.76 -22.88
C GLY A 54 39.47 -78.61 -21.73
N TYR A 55 40.34 -77.59 -21.73
CA TYR A 55 41.30 -77.36 -20.64
C TYR A 55 40.70 -76.49 -19.50
N GLU A 56 40.81 -76.96 -18.25
CA GLU A 56 40.37 -76.19 -17.07
C GLU A 56 41.31 -75.01 -16.76
N MET A 57 40.99 -73.83 -17.29
CA MET A 57 41.74 -72.59 -17.03
C MET A 57 41.02 -71.69 -16.01
N LYS A 58 41.61 -71.55 -14.81
CA LYS A 58 41.15 -70.64 -13.73
C LYS A 58 41.65 -69.19 -13.88
N GLU A 59 42.59 -68.94 -14.78
CA GLU A 59 43.17 -67.62 -15.04
C GLU A 59 42.27 -66.78 -15.96
N ASN A 60 42.28 -65.45 -15.77
CA ASN A 60 41.68 -64.45 -16.67
C ASN A 60 42.79 -63.46 -17.12
N PHE A 61 42.52 -62.54 -18.04
CA PHE A 61 43.51 -61.55 -18.49
C PHE A 61 44.31 -60.91 -17.34
N ASP A 62 43.65 -60.47 -16.26
CA ASP A 62 44.34 -59.82 -15.14
C ASP A 62 45.23 -60.76 -14.31
N LYS A 63 44.83 -62.03 -14.15
CA LYS A 63 45.54 -63.05 -13.35
C LYS A 63 46.55 -63.86 -14.18
N PHE A 64 46.60 -63.66 -15.50
CA PHE A 64 47.47 -64.40 -16.39
C PHE A 64 48.95 -64.11 -16.11
N SER A 65 49.75 -65.17 -16.00
CA SER A 65 51.20 -65.06 -15.77
C SER A 65 51.90 -64.29 -16.90
N ARG A 66 52.66 -63.26 -16.53
CA ARG A 66 53.34 -62.35 -17.47
C ARG A 66 54.77 -62.77 -17.75
N VAL A 67 55.32 -63.64 -16.92
CA VAL A 67 56.69 -64.13 -17.03
C VAL A 67 56.66 -65.66 -17.02
N SER A 68 57.42 -66.28 -17.92
CA SER A 68 57.60 -67.72 -17.97
C SER A 68 59.09 -68.05 -18.05
N ILE A 69 59.57 -68.93 -17.19
CA ILE A 69 61.00 -69.19 -17.02
C ILE A 69 61.38 -70.54 -17.59
N ARG A 70 62.46 -70.55 -18.38
CA ARG A 70 63.17 -71.74 -18.84
C ARG A 70 64.55 -71.75 -18.21
N ARG A 71 65.01 -72.92 -17.79
CA ARG A 71 66.39 -73.13 -17.32
C ARG A 71 67.05 -74.16 -18.22
N LEU A 72 68.19 -73.80 -18.82
CA LEU A 72 68.90 -74.65 -19.79
C LEU A 72 67.95 -75.22 -20.87
N GLY A 73 67.06 -74.37 -21.40
CA GLY A 73 66.07 -74.72 -22.43
C GLY A 73 64.79 -75.40 -21.92
N ARG A 74 64.74 -75.92 -20.68
CA ARG A 74 63.56 -76.60 -20.12
C ARG A 74 62.63 -75.63 -19.39
N LEU A 75 61.32 -75.70 -19.68
CA LEU A 75 60.28 -74.90 -19.00
C LEU A 75 60.10 -75.33 -17.53
N LEU A 76 60.01 -74.34 -16.65
CA LEU A 76 59.64 -74.48 -15.25
C LEU A 76 58.13 -74.16 -15.09
N PRO A 77 57.25 -75.16 -14.92
CA PRO A 77 55.79 -74.95 -15.00
C PRO A 77 55.19 -74.16 -13.83
N ASP A 78 55.82 -74.19 -12.65
CA ASP A 78 55.34 -73.47 -11.46
C ASP A 78 55.95 -72.06 -11.35
N ALA A 79 56.96 -71.73 -12.17
CA ALA A 79 57.58 -70.41 -12.27
C ALA A 79 56.68 -69.38 -13.01
N ARG A 80 55.43 -69.25 -12.58
CA ARG A 80 54.41 -68.32 -13.12
C ARG A 80 54.49 -66.97 -12.41
N TRP A 81 55.45 -66.15 -12.77
CA TRP A 81 55.64 -64.85 -12.12
C TRP A 81 54.73 -63.77 -12.73
N GLY A 82 54.40 -62.77 -11.91
CA GLY A 82 53.83 -61.50 -12.36
C GLY A 82 54.82 -60.70 -13.23
N PRO A 83 54.45 -59.51 -13.72
CA PRO A 83 55.39 -58.67 -14.47
C PRO A 83 56.63 -58.35 -13.63
N LEU A 84 57.79 -58.31 -14.27
CA LEU A 84 59.03 -57.87 -13.60
C LEU A 84 58.96 -56.36 -13.34
N PRO A 85 59.64 -55.84 -12.31
CA PRO A 85 59.54 -54.43 -11.92
C PRO A 85 59.82 -53.41 -13.04
N PHE A 86 60.76 -53.70 -13.95
CA PHE A 86 61.02 -52.82 -15.11
C PHE A 86 59.89 -52.82 -16.15
N MET A 87 59.03 -53.85 -16.16
CA MET A 87 57.87 -53.95 -17.05
C MET A 87 56.68 -53.14 -16.52
N GLU A 88 56.77 -52.61 -15.30
CA GLU A 88 55.72 -51.79 -14.68
C GLU A 88 56.01 -50.29 -14.78
N SER A 89 54.96 -49.47 -14.94
CA SER A 89 55.09 -48.01 -14.96
C SER A 89 55.42 -47.43 -13.59
N LYS A 90 56.42 -46.54 -13.53
CA LYS A 90 56.68 -45.70 -12.35
C LYS A 90 55.71 -44.55 -12.15
N TYR A 91 54.99 -44.12 -13.19
CA TYR A 91 53.99 -43.07 -13.05
C TYR A 91 52.86 -43.55 -12.15
N ARG A 92 52.78 -43.02 -10.92
CA ARG A 92 51.75 -43.39 -9.95
C ARG A 92 50.41 -42.67 -10.18
N LYS A 93 50.40 -41.56 -10.94
CA LYS A 93 49.21 -40.74 -11.24
C LYS A 93 49.33 -40.01 -12.58
N GLY A 94 48.23 -39.91 -13.33
CA GLY A 94 48.10 -39.07 -14.55
C GLY A 94 47.68 -39.83 -15.82
N ARG A 95 47.16 -39.10 -16.83
CA ARG A 95 46.63 -39.64 -18.12
C ARG A 95 47.60 -40.59 -18.82
N LYS A 96 48.92 -40.33 -18.79
CA LYS A 96 49.93 -41.19 -19.42
C LYS A 96 50.23 -42.49 -18.66
N ALA A 97 49.92 -42.53 -17.36
CA ALA A 97 50.25 -43.64 -16.46
C ALA A 97 49.26 -44.82 -16.57
N GLU A 98 47.97 -44.49 -16.61
CA GLU A 98 46.88 -45.48 -16.61
C GLU A 98 46.78 -46.20 -17.96
N PHE A 99 46.85 -45.44 -19.05
CA PHE A 99 46.92 -45.98 -20.42
C PHE A 99 48.14 -46.91 -20.62
N PHE A 100 49.31 -46.50 -20.13
CA PHE A 100 50.52 -47.31 -20.26
C PHE A 100 50.46 -48.60 -19.41
N ARG A 101 49.83 -48.56 -18.22
CA ARG A 101 49.66 -49.74 -17.36
C ARG A 101 48.82 -50.84 -18.01
N ARG A 102 47.78 -50.48 -18.78
CA ARG A 102 46.98 -51.45 -19.55
C ARG A 102 47.79 -52.05 -20.70
N ARG A 103 48.56 -51.24 -21.42
CA ARG A 103 49.46 -51.71 -22.50
C ARG A 103 50.55 -52.67 -21.99
N CYS A 104 51.11 -52.44 -20.79
CA CYS A 104 52.10 -53.35 -20.18
C CYS A 104 51.52 -54.74 -19.89
N LYS A 105 50.21 -54.84 -19.61
CA LYS A 105 49.51 -56.13 -19.46
C LYS A 105 49.33 -56.87 -20.80
N ARG A 106 49.75 -56.32 -21.94
CA ARG A 106 49.74 -57.03 -23.23
C ARG A 106 51.07 -57.70 -23.55
N VAL A 107 52.06 -57.56 -22.67
CA VAL A 107 53.39 -58.15 -22.85
C VAL A 107 53.50 -59.46 -22.07
N LYS A 108 54.07 -60.49 -22.69
CA LYS A 108 54.57 -61.69 -22.01
C LYS A 108 56.08 -61.79 -22.17
N CYS A 109 56.80 -61.94 -21.07
CA CYS A 109 58.24 -62.11 -21.02
C CYS A 109 58.60 -63.59 -20.87
N PHE A 110 59.50 -64.07 -21.71
CA PHE A 110 60.12 -65.39 -21.61
C PHE A 110 61.54 -65.20 -21.11
N VAL A 111 61.88 -65.83 -19.99
CA VAL A 111 63.19 -65.73 -19.37
C VAL A 111 63.93 -67.04 -19.54
N GLU A 112 65.08 -67.01 -20.20
CA GLU A 112 65.97 -68.16 -20.35
C GLU A 112 67.16 -67.97 -19.41
N THR A 113 67.32 -68.90 -18.48
CA THR A 113 68.38 -68.88 -17.46
C THR A 113 69.38 -70.01 -17.71
N ASP A 114 70.63 -69.75 -17.37
CA ASP A 114 71.72 -70.72 -17.46
C ASP A 114 71.83 -71.61 -16.20
N ALA A 115 72.99 -72.26 -16.03
CA ALA A 115 73.25 -73.14 -14.90
C ALA A 115 73.39 -72.39 -13.56
N GLY A 116 73.70 -71.08 -13.58
CA GLY A 116 73.94 -70.26 -12.39
C GLY A 116 72.68 -70.03 -11.53
N PHE A 117 71.50 -70.18 -12.12
CA PHE A 117 70.23 -70.15 -11.37
C PHE A 117 69.89 -71.53 -10.80
N SER A 118 69.69 -71.63 -9.48
CA SER A 118 69.30 -72.89 -8.84
C SER A 118 67.78 -73.12 -8.93
N PRO A 119 67.30 -74.29 -9.41
CA PRO A 119 65.89 -74.64 -9.35
C PRO A 119 65.48 -75.12 -7.95
N THR A 120 64.18 -75.21 -7.69
CA THR A 120 63.63 -75.95 -6.54
C THR A 120 63.96 -77.44 -6.63
N LEU A 121 63.84 -78.17 -5.52
CA LEU A 121 64.06 -79.64 -5.49
C LEU A 121 63.16 -80.37 -6.50
N SER A 122 61.92 -79.91 -6.70
CA SER A 122 60.97 -80.43 -7.69
C SER A 122 61.32 -80.07 -9.14
N LYS A 123 62.28 -79.16 -9.37
CA LYS A 123 62.62 -78.58 -10.67
C LYS A 123 61.42 -77.95 -11.39
N THR A 124 60.47 -77.41 -10.62
CA THR A 124 59.27 -76.76 -11.17
C THR A 124 59.28 -75.24 -11.05
N ASP A 125 60.12 -74.66 -10.19
CA ASP A 125 60.34 -73.21 -10.03
C ASP A 125 61.84 -72.92 -9.76
N LEU A 126 62.24 -71.66 -9.71
CA LEU A 126 63.55 -71.22 -9.23
C LEU A 126 63.58 -71.14 -7.69
N ALA A 127 64.72 -71.46 -7.09
CA ALA A 127 64.90 -71.44 -5.65
C ALA A 127 64.78 -70.01 -5.09
N GLN A 128 63.75 -69.75 -4.29
CA GLN A 128 63.41 -68.39 -3.81
C GLN A 128 64.51 -67.75 -2.95
N HIS A 129 65.36 -68.55 -2.30
CA HIS A 129 66.44 -68.06 -1.47
C HIS A 129 67.74 -67.76 -2.23
N ASN A 130 67.88 -68.20 -3.49
CA ASN A 130 69.07 -67.95 -4.30
C ASN A 130 69.23 -66.45 -4.62
N HIS A 131 70.45 -65.93 -4.44
CA HIS A 131 70.78 -64.50 -4.62
C HIS A 131 70.49 -64.01 -6.05
N PHE A 132 70.83 -64.79 -7.08
CA PHE A 132 70.52 -64.48 -8.48
C PHE A 132 69.01 -64.52 -8.76
N THR A 133 68.27 -65.48 -8.19
CA THR A 133 66.81 -65.53 -8.33
C THR A 133 66.12 -64.32 -7.70
N LYS A 134 66.58 -63.87 -6.53
CA LYS A 134 66.10 -62.63 -5.90
C LYS A 134 66.43 -61.40 -6.73
N ALA A 135 67.67 -61.29 -7.22
CA ALA A 135 68.12 -60.20 -8.07
C ALA A 135 67.29 -60.09 -9.35
N LEU A 136 67.05 -61.22 -10.04
CA LEU A 136 66.21 -61.27 -11.24
C LEU A 136 64.75 -60.87 -10.94
N ARG A 137 64.17 -61.36 -9.84
CA ARG A 137 62.77 -61.04 -9.46
C ARG A 137 62.58 -59.57 -9.11
N ASN A 138 63.58 -58.94 -8.51
CA ASN A 138 63.54 -57.54 -8.08
C ASN A 138 64.12 -56.56 -9.12
N TRP A 139 64.57 -57.08 -10.27
CA TRP A 139 65.27 -56.29 -11.28
C TRP A 139 64.36 -55.19 -11.85
N GLY A 140 64.79 -53.95 -11.64
CA GLY A 140 64.10 -52.73 -12.05
C GLY A 140 63.20 -52.06 -11.01
N SER A 141 63.24 -52.50 -9.75
CA SER A 141 62.59 -51.79 -8.64
C SER A 141 63.49 -50.67 -8.10
N ASN A 142 62.90 -49.50 -7.78
CA ASN A 142 63.61 -48.40 -7.08
C ASN A 142 64.08 -48.79 -5.65
N PHE A 143 63.75 -50.00 -5.18
CA PHE A 143 64.11 -50.54 -3.87
C PHE A 143 65.49 -51.21 -3.82
N LEU A 144 66.26 -51.17 -4.92
CA LEU A 144 67.63 -51.68 -4.96
C LEU A 144 68.61 -50.93 -4.03
N ASN A 145 68.21 -49.83 -3.41
CA ASN A 145 69.08 -49.15 -2.44
C ASN A 145 69.16 -49.81 -1.06
N ASN A 146 68.25 -50.74 -0.69
CA ASN A 146 68.25 -51.28 0.68
C ASN A 146 68.16 -52.81 0.83
N THR A 147 68.16 -53.62 -0.24
CA THR A 147 68.31 -55.10 -0.09
C THR A 147 68.76 -55.80 -1.38
N SER A 148 70.01 -55.58 -1.76
CA SER A 148 70.90 -56.58 -2.40
C SER A 148 72.27 -55.96 -2.67
N ALA A 149 73.04 -55.68 -1.61
CA ALA A 149 74.45 -55.28 -1.75
C ALA A 149 75.37 -56.46 -2.15
N GLU A 150 74.80 -57.59 -2.57
CA GLU A 150 75.51 -58.87 -2.77
C GLU A 150 75.66 -59.29 -4.24
N VAL A 151 74.87 -58.73 -5.18
CA VAL A 151 74.90 -59.10 -6.61
C VAL A 151 74.85 -57.85 -7.50
N ASP A 152 75.82 -57.70 -8.38
CA ASP A 152 75.85 -56.70 -9.45
C ASP A 152 75.18 -57.22 -10.73
N VAL A 153 74.44 -56.37 -11.43
CA VAL A 153 73.62 -56.76 -12.60
C VAL A 153 73.89 -55.85 -13.79
N GLU A 154 74.55 -56.39 -14.81
CA GLU A 154 74.81 -55.73 -16.08
C GLU A 154 73.70 -56.09 -17.10
N ALA A 155 73.12 -55.08 -17.74
CA ALA A 155 72.07 -55.27 -18.75
C ALA A 155 72.59 -54.89 -20.14
N HIS A 156 72.41 -55.76 -21.11
CA HIS A 156 72.84 -55.59 -22.50
C HIS A 156 71.66 -55.70 -23.47
N ASP A 157 71.63 -54.83 -24.47
CA ASP A 157 70.67 -54.90 -25.58
C ASP A 157 70.93 -56.14 -26.48
N LYS A 158 70.06 -56.40 -27.45
CA LYS A 158 70.19 -57.44 -28.48
C LYS A 158 71.55 -57.42 -29.21
N ASP A 159 72.17 -56.24 -29.32
CA ASP A 159 73.45 -56.01 -30.01
C ASP A 159 74.66 -56.06 -29.04
N GLY A 160 74.46 -56.47 -27.78
CA GLY A 160 75.52 -56.62 -26.76
C GLY A 160 75.96 -55.31 -26.08
N LYS A 161 75.34 -54.18 -26.42
CA LYS A 161 75.65 -52.87 -25.83
C LYS A 161 75.12 -52.76 -24.40
N LEU A 162 75.97 -52.30 -23.47
CA LEU A 162 75.59 -52.06 -22.08
C LEU A 162 74.54 -50.94 -22.00
N LEU A 163 73.44 -51.20 -21.30
CA LEU A 163 72.31 -50.29 -21.10
C LEU A 163 72.29 -49.80 -19.66
N SER A 164 72.24 -48.48 -19.48
CA SER A 164 71.82 -47.93 -18.19
C SER A 164 70.33 -48.19 -17.96
N TYR A 165 69.92 -48.26 -16.70
CA TYR A 165 68.52 -48.50 -16.35
C TYR A 165 67.56 -47.47 -16.98
N ASN A 166 67.93 -46.18 -17.02
CA ASN A 166 67.10 -45.13 -17.63
C ASN A 166 66.96 -45.29 -19.15
N GLN A 167 68.02 -45.77 -19.83
CA GLN A 167 67.98 -46.04 -21.27
C GLN A 167 67.09 -47.24 -21.60
N LEU A 168 67.20 -48.30 -20.80
CA LEU A 168 66.32 -49.46 -20.88
C LEU A 168 64.85 -49.07 -20.69
N GLU A 169 64.54 -48.31 -19.64
CA GLU A 169 63.15 -47.88 -19.35
C GLU A 169 62.56 -47.10 -20.52
N LYS A 170 63.35 -46.19 -21.11
CA LYS A 170 62.95 -45.43 -22.30
C LYS A 170 62.75 -46.33 -23.52
N GLN A 171 63.69 -47.21 -23.83
CA GLN A 171 63.58 -48.11 -24.99
C GLN A 171 62.39 -49.07 -24.87
N TYR A 172 62.14 -49.61 -23.67
CA TYR A 172 60.99 -50.47 -23.42
C TYR A 172 59.67 -49.71 -23.56
N TYR A 173 59.61 -48.47 -23.07
CA TYR A 173 58.45 -47.60 -23.23
C TYR A 173 58.16 -47.28 -24.70
N ASP A 174 59.19 -46.87 -25.44
CA ASP A 174 59.08 -46.51 -26.85
C ASP A 174 58.66 -47.73 -27.69
N TRP A 175 59.17 -48.92 -27.37
CA TRP A 175 58.76 -50.18 -28.00
C TRP A 175 57.30 -50.55 -27.73
N ILE A 176 56.82 -50.46 -26.48
CA ILE A 176 55.40 -50.70 -26.17
C ILE A 176 54.50 -49.72 -26.92
N LYS A 177 54.93 -48.46 -27.02
CA LYS A 177 54.19 -47.43 -27.73
C LYS A 177 54.08 -47.77 -29.23
N GLU A 178 55.20 -48.10 -29.87
CA GLU A 178 55.23 -48.53 -31.28
C GLU A 178 54.33 -49.75 -31.50
N MET A 179 54.38 -50.74 -30.60
CA MET A 179 53.57 -51.95 -30.71
C MET A 179 52.07 -51.68 -30.60
N HIS A 180 51.67 -50.82 -29.67
CA HIS A 180 50.29 -50.40 -29.52
C HIS A 180 49.81 -49.66 -30.77
N ASP A 181 50.55 -48.63 -31.20
CA ASP A 181 50.15 -47.74 -32.29
C ASP A 181 50.05 -48.48 -33.64
N LYS A 182 50.85 -49.54 -33.85
CA LYS A 182 50.91 -50.27 -35.12
C LYS A 182 50.04 -51.53 -35.18
N TYR A 183 49.77 -52.19 -34.05
CA TYR A 183 49.15 -53.52 -34.04
C TYR A 183 47.83 -53.63 -33.26
N ASP A 184 47.48 -52.66 -32.40
CA ASP A 184 46.18 -52.70 -31.71
C ASP A 184 45.05 -52.21 -32.60
N VAL A 185 44.00 -53.03 -32.73
CA VAL A 185 42.78 -52.71 -33.46
C VAL A 185 41.60 -52.86 -32.50
N GLU A 186 41.16 -51.74 -31.90
CA GLU A 186 40.05 -51.71 -30.95
C GLU A 186 38.70 -51.96 -31.62
N MET A 187 38.06 -50.97 -32.25
CA MET A 187 36.69 -51.14 -32.73
C MET A 187 36.47 -50.37 -34.02
N ASP A 188 35.81 -51.03 -34.97
CA ASP A 188 35.61 -50.50 -36.32
C ASP A 188 34.15 -50.07 -36.61
N GLY A 189 33.24 -50.17 -35.64
CA GLY A 189 31.85 -49.69 -35.76
C GLY A 189 30.95 -50.10 -34.60
N GLY A 190 29.76 -49.48 -34.53
CA GLY A 190 28.64 -49.89 -33.68
C GLY A 190 27.62 -50.78 -34.42
N ASP A 191 26.52 -51.10 -33.75
CA ASP A 191 25.47 -51.96 -34.32
C ASP A 191 24.54 -51.19 -35.30
N ASP A 192 24.65 -49.86 -35.33
CA ASP A 192 23.84 -48.92 -36.12
C ASP A 192 24.68 -48.06 -37.08
N GLU A 193 24.02 -47.46 -38.08
CA GLU A 193 24.68 -46.50 -38.98
C GLU A 193 25.17 -45.27 -38.21
N PRO A 194 26.47 -44.91 -38.32
CA PRO A 194 27.04 -43.81 -37.56
C PRO A 194 26.60 -42.45 -38.10
N THR A 195 26.35 -41.51 -37.18
CA THR A 195 26.34 -40.08 -37.54
C THR A 195 27.78 -39.57 -37.60
N LEU A 196 28.19 -39.04 -38.77
CA LEU A 196 29.54 -38.51 -38.99
C LEU A 196 29.64 -37.07 -38.49
N ILE A 197 30.65 -36.79 -37.67
CA ILE A 197 31.01 -35.44 -37.28
C ILE A 197 32.42 -35.14 -37.78
N ILE A 198 32.51 -34.11 -38.63
CA ILE A 198 33.76 -33.63 -39.19
C ILE A 198 34.27 -32.50 -38.27
N ASN A 199 35.51 -32.65 -37.83
CA ASN A 199 36.24 -31.75 -36.94
C ASN A 199 35.46 -31.33 -35.68
N PRO A 200 35.22 -32.25 -34.72
CA PRO A 200 34.44 -31.95 -33.52
C PRO A 200 35.06 -30.81 -32.71
N LYS A 201 34.27 -29.80 -32.32
CA LYS A 201 34.78 -28.65 -31.55
C LYS A 201 35.16 -29.04 -30.11
N CYS A 202 34.66 -30.16 -29.60
CA CYS A 202 34.81 -30.61 -28.21
C CYS A 202 35.78 -31.79 -28.02
N LYS A 203 36.82 -31.92 -28.86
CA LYS A 203 37.86 -33.00 -28.80
C LYS A 203 38.39 -33.25 -27.39
N GLU A 204 38.74 -32.18 -26.68
CA GLU A 204 39.21 -32.32 -25.30
C GLU A 204 38.15 -32.95 -24.41
N ARG A 205 36.90 -32.48 -24.43
CA ARG A 205 35.85 -33.02 -23.57
C ARG A 205 35.47 -34.46 -23.89
N LEU A 206 35.53 -34.84 -25.17
CA LEU A 206 35.37 -36.23 -25.63
C LEU A 206 36.55 -37.11 -25.22
N ALA A 207 37.68 -36.55 -24.82
CA ALA A 207 38.93 -37.25 -24.52
C ALA A 207 39.63 -37.94 -25.68
N ILE A 208 39.33 -37.51 -26.91
CA ILE A 208 39.93 -38.00 -28.15
C ILE A 208 41.22 -37.24 -28.49
N SER A 209 42.02 -37.75 -29.45
CA SER A 209 43.23 -37.06 -29.91
C SER A 209 42.90 -35.78 -30.70
N ASN A 210 43.77 -34.77 -30.64
CA ASN A 210 43.57 -33.51 -31.36
C ASN A 210 43.69 -33.69 -32.88
N ASP A 211 44.45 -34.69 -33.31
CA ASP A 211 44.75 -35.02 -34.71
C ASP A 211 43.59 -35.77 -35.40
N VAL A 212 42.52 -36.11 -34.67
CA VAL A 212 41.35 -36.80 -35.23
C VAL A 212 40.49 -35.79 -35.98
N GLU A 213 40.32 -35.99 -37.28
CA GLU A 213 39.49 -35.15 -38.14
C GLU A 213 38.03 -35.60 -38.19
N VAL A 214 37.74 -36.88 -38.03
CA VAL A 214 36.38 -37.44 -38.13
C VAL A 214 36.07 -38.31 -36.92
N ILE A 215 34.87 -38.17 -36.37
CA ILE A 215 34.32 -39.10 -35.38
C ILE A 215 32.98 -39.68 -35.85
N ARG A 216 32.71 -40.90 -35.41
CA ARG A 216 31.48 -41.65 -35.66
C ARG A 216 30.69 -41.76 -34.37
N LEU A 217 29.44 -41.29 -34.40
CA LEU A 217 28.51 -41.43 -33.29
C LEU A 217 27.54 -42.57 -33.55
N HIS A 218 27.57 -43.55 -32.66
CA HIS A 218 26.65 -44.68 -32.63
C HIS A 218 25.66 -44.53 -31.48
N ARG A 219 24.45 -45.06 -31.68
CA ARG A 219 23.40 -45.16 -30.67
C ARG A 219 23.42 -46.52 -29.99
N SER A 220 24.10 -47.51 -30.56
CA SER A 220 24.15 -48.86 -30.02
C SER A 220 25.47 -49.57 -30.28
N ILE A 221 25.86 -50.42 -29.34
CA ILE A 221 27.07 -51.26 -29.43
C ILE A 221 26.82 -52.62 -28.78
N SER A 222 27.27 -53.70 -29.42
CA SER A 222 27.32 -55.02 -28.82
C SER A 222 28.72 -55.36 -28.31
N ARG A 223 28.85 -55.57 -26.99
CA ARG A 223 30.12 -55.91 -26.34
C ARG A 223 29.91 -56.87 -25.17
N LYS A 224 30.81 -57.86 -25.02
CA LYS A 224 30.72 -58.94 -24.02
C LYS A 224 29.37 -59.67 -24.00
N GLY A 225 28.74 -59.85 -25.17
CA GLY A 225 27.47 -60.57 -25.32
C GLY A 225 26.22 -59.80 -24.87
N LYS A 226 26.33 -58.48 -24.62
CA LYS A 226 25.19 -57.58 -24.35
C LYS A 226 25.21 -56.40 -25.32
N THR A 227 24.02 -55.91 -25.67
CA THR A 227 23.83 -54.69 -26.46
C THR A 227 23.56 -53.53 -25.52
N TRP A 228 24.26 -52.42 -25.72
CA TRP A 228 24.16 -51.18 -24.94
C TRP A 228 23.58 -50.11 -25.85
N ARG A 229 22.44 -49.52 -25.49
CA ARG A 229 21.66 -48.61 -26.36
C ARG A 229 21.48 -47.24 -25.71
N ARG A 230 21.36 -46.21 -26.56
CA ARG A 230 20.92 -44.87 -26.14
C ARG A 230 19.61 -44.99 -25.36
N GLY A 231 19.57 -44.37 -24.19
CA GLY A 231 18.44 -44.42 -23.26
C GLY A 231 18.62 -45.44 -22.12
N ASP A 232 19.56 -46.38 -22.24
CA ASP A 232 19.80 -47.36 -21.18
C ASP A 232 20.24 -46.68 -19.88
N HIS A 233 19.64 -47.09 -18.78
CA HIS A 233 20.03 -46.67 -17.44
C HIS A 233 21.22 -47.50 -16.97
N LEU A 234 22.35 -46.84 -16.75
CA LEU A 234 23.62 -47.46 -16.39
C LEU A 234 23.99 -47.13 -14.94
N LYS A 235 24.56 -48.12 -14.25
CA LYS A 235 25.25 -47.95 -12.98
C LYS A 235 26.74 -48.13 -13.19
N ILE A 236 27.48 -47.04 -13.02
CA ILE A 236 28.93 -47.04 -13.10
C ILE A 236 29.49 -47.17 -11.69
N HIS A 237 30.30 -48.19 -11.45
CA HIS A 237 30.84 -48.51 -10.13
C HIS A 237 32.04 -47.63 -9.75
N LYS A 238 32.34 -47.59 -8.44
CA LYS A 238 33.51 -46.89 -7.89
C LYS A 238 34.80 -47.40 -8.57
N GLY A 239 35.73 -46.49 -8.84
CA GLY A 239 37.01 -46.77 -9.51
C GLY A 239 36.99 -46.61 -11.02
N ALA A 240 35.83 -46.42 -11.66
CA ALA A 240 35.77 -46.04 -13.07
C ALA A 240 36.30 -44.61 -13.27
N THR A 241 37.15 -44.43 -14.27
CA THR A 241 37.76 -43.13 -14.60
C THR A 241 37.00 -42.50 -15.77
N GLY A 242 36.34 -41.37 -15.51
CA GLY A 242 35.60 -40.60 -16.50
C GLY A 242 36.23 -39.23 -16.76
N ARG A 243 35.84 -38.60 -17.87
CA ARG A 243 36.20 -37.22 -18.18
C ARG A 243 34.97 -36.32 -18.10
N MET A 244 35.03 -35.33 -17.22
CA MET A 244 34.02 -34.29 -17.06
C MET A 244 34.74 -32.95 -17.11
N LYS A 245 34.26 -32.04 -17.98
CA LYS A 245 34.93 -30.77 -18.28
C LYS A 245 36.39 -31.01 -18.71
N THR A 246 37.37 -30.36 -18.10
CA THR A 246 38.79 -30.43 -18.50
C THR A 246 39.60 -31.50 -17.76
N ALA A 247 39.08 -32.11 -16.68
CA ALA A 247 39.84 -33.03 -15.82
C ALA A 247 39.32 -34.48 -15.88
N PHE A 248 40.26 -35.43 -15.76
CA PHE A 248 39.93 -36.83 -15.48
C PHE A 248 39.73 -37.01 -13.98
N TYR A 249 38.69 -37.72 -13.59
CA TYR A 249 38.43 -38.07 -12.20
C TYR A 249 38.00 -39.53 -12.10
N SER A 250 38.51 -40.20 -11.07
CA SER A 250 38.10 -41.54 -10.73
C SER A 250 36.92 -41.45 -9.76
N LEU A 251 35.85 -42.19 -10.06
CA LEU A 251 34.63 -42.18 -9.28
C LEU A 251 34.88 -42.74 -7.87
N LYS A 252 34.73 -41.88 -6.85
CA LYS A 252 34.80 -42.28 -5.43
C LYS A 252 33.57 -43.09 -5.00
N THR A 253 32.42 -42.82 -5.63
CA THR A 253 31.12 -43.45 -5.37
C THR A 253 30.51 -43.92 -6.69
N SER A 254 29.62 -44.91 -6.65
CA SER A 254 28.89 -45.34 -7.85
C SER A 254 28.00 -44.21 -8.39
N LEU A 255 27.98 -44.05 -9.70
CA LEU A 255 27.19 -43.05 -10.39
C LEU A 255 26.10 -43.73 -11.23
N CYS A 256 24.86 -43.29 -11.09
CA CYS A 256 23.79 -43.70 -12.00
C CYS A 256 23.72 -42.70 -13.16
N THR A 257 23.66 -43.20 -14.39
CA THR A 257 23.72 -42.37 -15.58
C THR A 257 22.82 -42.93 -16.67
N THR A 258 22.38 -42.11 -17.62
CA THR A 258 21.71 -42.57 -18.83
C THR A 258 22.71 -42.54 -19.99
N LEU A 259 22.78 -43.60 -20.79
CA LEU A 259 23.63 -43.64 -21.99
C LEU A 259 23.03 -42.77 -23.09
N GLU A 260 23.79 -41.82 -23.61
CA GLU A 260 23.32 -40.91 -24.67
C GLU A 260 23.91 -41.29 -26.04
N TYR A 261 25.24 -41.41 -26.15
CA TYR A 261 25.92 -41.72 -27.40
C TYR A 261 27.19 -42.54 -27.18
N ILE A 262 27.62 -43.26 -28.20
CA ILE A 262 28.91 -43.96 -28.26
C ILE A 262 29.76 -43.29 -29.34
N VAL A 263 30.98 -42.92 -29.00
CA VAL A 263 31.91 -42.18 -29.86
C VAL A 263 33.04 -43.11 -30.30
N VAL A 264 33.29 -43.17 -31.60
CA VAL A 264 34.40 -43.91 -32.22
C VAL A 264 35.22 -42.94 -33.07
N GLU A 265 36.54 -42.99 -32.96
CA GLU A 265 37.45 -42.13 -33.73
C GLU A 265 37.67 -42.69 -35.15
N GLY A 266 37.79 -41.84 -36.18
CA GLY A 266 38.14 -42.26 -37.54
C GLY A 266 36.99 -42.76 -38.41
N LEU A 267 37.27 -43.00 -39.70
CA LEU A 267 36.32 -43.61 -40.65
C LEU A 267 36.32 -45.14 -40.49
N GLN A 268 35.35 -45.79 -41.13
CA GLN A 268 35.27 -47.25 -41.12
C GLN A 268 36.45 -47.86 -41.90
N GLY A 269 37.19 -48.76 -41.26
CA GLY A 269 38.42 -49.38 -41.75
C GLY A 269 39.71 -48.72 -41.24
N ASP A 270 39.64 -47.56 -40.58
CA ASP A 270 40.81 -46.88 -40.02
C ASP A 270 41.28 -47.55 -38.72
N ILE A 271 42.56 -47.35 -38.38
CA ILE A 271 43.09 -47.69 -37.07
C ILE A 271 42.51 -46.67 -36.07
N CYS A 272 41.40 -47.05 -35.45
CA CYS A 272 40.64 -46.20 -34.54
C CYS A 272 41.23 -46.25 -33.11
N GLY A 273 41.22 -45.12 -32.41
CA GLY A 273 41.52 -45.04 -30.97
C GLY A 273 40.43 -45.67 -30.09
N GLU A 274 40.59 -45.56 -28.77
CA GLU A 274 39.67 -46.16 -27.79
C GLU A 274 38.25 -45.56 -27.87
N ALA A 275 37.23 -46.41 -28.09
CA ALA A 275 35.84 -45.97 -28.16
C ALA A 275 35.33 -45.48 -26.79
N ARG A 276 34.36 -44.57 -26.78
CA ARG A 276 33.91 -43.89 -25.55
C ARG A 276 32.40 -43.81 -25.41
N LEU A 277 31.90 -43.96 -24.18
CA LEU A 277 30.50 -43.85 -23.79
C LEU A 277 30.23 -42.45 -23.24
N ILE A 278 29.24 -41.75 -23.80
CA ILE A 278 28.75 -40.47 -23.29
C ILE A 278 27.53 -40.73 -22.43
N CYS A 279 27.69 -40.48 -21.13
CA CYS A 279 26.69 -40.82 -20.12
C CYS A 279 26.26 -39.56 -19.36
N ARG A 280 24.95 -39.29 -19.34
CA ARG A 280 24.38 -38.20 -18.55
C ARG A 280 24.12 -38.64 -17.11
N PRO A 281 24.65 -37.94 -16.10
CA PRO A 281 24.32 -38.21 -14.70
C PRO A 281 22.81 -38.09 -14.43
N ILE A 282 22.28 -38.93 -13.54
CA ILE A 282 20.88 -38.86 -13.09
C ILE A 282 20.51 -37.50 -12.44
N ASP A 283 21.51 -36.70 -12.06
CA ASP A 283 21.32 -35.33 -11.56
C ASP A 283 20.96 -34.33 -12.66
N CYS A 284 21.34 -34.59 -13.91
CA CYS A 284 21.17 -33.63 -14.99
C CYS A 284 19.80 -33.79 -15.66
N SER A 285 19.11 -32.68 -15.95
CA SER A 285 17.91 -32.72 -16.79
C SER A 285 18.24 -33.15 -18.22
N ASP A 286 17.23 -33.52 -19.00
CA ASP A 286 17.41 -33.91 -20.40
C ASP A 286 17.99 -32.75 -21.24
N GLU A 287 17.64 -31.50 -20.90
CA GLU A 287 18.18 -30.27 -21.52
C GLU A 287 19.65 -29.99 -21.18
N GLN A 288 20.15 -30.57 -20.08
CA GLN A 288 21.55 -30.49 -19.63
C GLN A 288 22.42 -31.64 -20.20
N GLY A 289 21.82 -32.50 -21.02
CA GLY A 289 22.44 -33.65 -21.65
C GLY A 289 23.20 -33.34 -22.93
N CYS A 290 23.74 -34.39 -23.53
CA CYS A 290 24.46 -34.29 -24.79
C CYS A 290 23.48 -34.12 -25.96
N TRP A 291 23.70 -33.11 -26.81
CA TRP A 291 22.88 -32.86 -28.00
C TRP A 291 23.75 -32.58 -29.24
N LEU A 292 23.11 -32.66 -30.41
CA LEU A 292 23.71 -32.44 -31.72
C LEU A 292 23.21 -31.12 -32.30
N ASP A 293 24.15 -30.25 -32.67
CA ASP A 293 23.87 -28.99 -33.33
C ASP A 293 23.81 -29.20 -34.84
N GLU A 294 22.60 -29.09 -35.40
CA GLU A 294 22.29 -29.29 -36.81
C GLU A 294 22.24 -27.95 -37.59
N THR A 295 22.60 -26.83 -36.98
CA THR A 295 22.45 -25.49 -37.58
C THR A 295 23.48 -25.16 -38.68
N GLU A 296 24.61 -25.86 -38.75
CA GLU A 296 25.63 -25.67 -39.80
C GLU A 296 25.40 -26.66 -40.97
N CYS A 297 25.07 -26.17 -42.17
CA CYS A 297 24.62 -26.95 -43.33
C CYS A 297 25.62 -27.98 -43.93
N THR A 298 26.79 -28.21 -43.32
CA THR A 298 27.83 -29.09 -43.88
C THR A 298 28.29 -30.24 -42.98
N SER A 299 28.07 -30.19 -41.66
CA SER A 299 28.26 -31.34 -40.75
C SER A 299 27.73 -31.04 -39.33
N PRO A 300 26.99 -31.96 -38.67
CA PRO A 300 26.50 -31.74 -37.32
C PRO A 300 27.65 -31.73 -36.29
N ASN A 301 27.55 -30.91 -35.25
CA ASN A 301 28.55 -30.86 -34.17
C ASN A 301 27.95 -31.35 -32.84
N ILE A 302 28.78 -31.91 -31.95
CA ILE A 302 28.33 -32.50 -30.67
C ILE A 302 28.67 -31.60 -29.49
N SER A 303 27.69 -31.37 -28.60
CA SER A 303 27.86 -30.64 -27.35
C SER A 303 27.53 -31.53 -26.15
N ILE A 304 28.52 -31.78 -25.28
CA ILE A 304 28.42 -32.75 -24.17
C ILE A 304 27.82 -32.12 -22.90
N GLN A 305 27.73 -30.79 -22.81
CA GLN A 305 27.17 -30.04 -21.66
C GLN A 305 27.60 -30.52 -20.25
N GLU A 306 26.78 -31.23 -19.48
CA GLU A 306 27.15 -31.79 -18.16
C GLU A 306 27.31 -33.34 -18.19
N SER A 307 27.17 -33.97 -19.36
CA SER A 307 27.43 -35.40 -19.56
C SER A 307 28.93 -35.72 -19.42
N VAL A 308 29.21 -36.98 -19.05
CA VAL A 308 30.55 -37.48 -18.73
C VAL A 308 30.97 -38.51 -19.78
N SER A 309 32.21 -38.41 -20.24
CA SER A 309 32.78 -39.33 -21.22
C SER A 309 33.60 -40.42 -20.53
N PHE A 310 33.19 -41.68 -20.66
CA PHE A 310 33.91 -42.83 -20.13
C PHE A 310 34.51 -43.70 -21.25
N PRO A 311 35.68 -44.34 -21.04
CA PRO A 311 36.19 -45.30 -22.00
C PRO A 311 35.29 -46.53 -22.09
N VAL A 312 35.14 -47.13 -23.27
CA VAL A 312 34.34 -48.36 -23.46
C VAL A 312 34.87 -49.52 -22.61
N SER A 313 36.16 -49.45 -22.24
CA SER A 313 36.84 -50.46 -21.42
C SER A 313 36.18 -50.67 -20.04
N ILE A 314 35.40 -49.72 -19.53
CA ILE A 314 34.66 -49.90 -18.27
C ILE A 314 33.68 -51.08 -18.34
N ILE A 315 33.20 -51.42 -19.54
CA ILE A 315 32.34 -52.59 -19.78
C ILE A 315 33.16 -53.87 -19.59
N ASP A 316 34.37 -53.91 -20.14
CA ASP A 316 35.25 -55.09 -20.07
C ASP A 316 35.74 -55.32 -18.64
N ASP A 317 36.01 -54.24 -17.91
CA ASP A 317 36.49 -54.25 -16.53
C ASP A 317 35.35 -54.52 -15.52
N ARG A 318 34.11 -54.75 -16.00
CA ARG A 318 32.89 -54.96 -15.20
C ARG A 318 32.58 -53.81 -14.23
N LEU A 319 32.95 -52.60 -14.61
CA LEU A 319 32.68 -51.37 -13.87
C LEU A 319 31.39 -50.68 -14.31
N CYS A 320 30.67 -51.24 -15.28
CA CYS A 320 29.40 -50.74 -15.80
C CYS A 320 28.34 -51.85 -15.86
N GLU A 321 27.14 -51.56 -15.40
CA GLU A 321 25.99 -52.48 -15.38
C GLU A 321 24.72 -51.76 -15.85
N ILE A 322 23.87 -52.45 -16.63
CA ILE A 322 22.55 -51.95 -17.04
C ILE A 322 21.57 -52.17 -15.88
N MET A 323 20.87 -51.10 -15.49
CA MET A 323 19.84 -51.10 -14.46
C MET A 323 18.45 -51.34 -15.07
N ASP A 324 17.60 -52.05 -14.33
CA ASP A 324 16.18 -52.13 -14.64
C ASP A 324 15.42 -50.87 -14.19
N ASP A 325 14.26 -50.62 -14.81
CA ASP A 325 13.43 -49.44 -14.55
C ASP A 325 12.93 -49.35 -13.10
N ASN A 326 12.70 -50.48 -12.42
CA ASN A 326 12.25 -50.47 -11.03
C ASN A 326 13.37 -50.00 -10.09
N SER A 327 14.59 -50.52 -10.29
CA SER A 327 15.78 -50.05 -9.59
C SER A 327 16.05 -48.57 -9.85
N TRP A 328 15.87 -48.09 -11.09
CA TRP A 328 16.03 -46.68 -11.44
C TRP A 328 15.00 -45.79 -10.72
N ASN A 329 13.72 -46.18 -10.75
CA ASN A 329 12.64 -45.45 -10.09
C ASN A 329 12.82 -45.39 -8.56
N GLN A 330 13.35 -46.44 -7.94
CA GLN A 330 13.68 -46.42 -6.51
C GLN A 330 14.80 -45.42 -6.18
N VAL A 331 15.81 -45.31 -7.04
CA VAL A 331 16.88 -44.30 -6.88
C VAL A 331 16.33 -42.88 -7.03
N LEU A 332 15.43 -42.66 -8.00
CA LEU A 332 14.74 -41.37 -8.18
C LEU A 332 13.89 -41.01 -6.96
N LYS A 333 13.13 -41.96 -6.40
CA LYS A 333 12.30 -41.74 -5.21
C LYS A 333 13.14 -41.38 -3.99
N LYS A 334 14.18 -42.17 -3.69
CA LYS A 334 15.11 -41.90 -2.58
C LYS A 334 15.83 -40.55 -2.72
N ARG A 335 16.04 -40.08 -3.95
CA ARG A 335 16.63 -38.76 -4.21
C ARG A 335 15.66 -37.62 -3.97
N LYS A 336 14.42 -37.72 -4.49
CA LYS A 336 13.38 -36.70 -4.24
C LYS A 336 13.13 -36.52 -2.74
N GLU A 337 13.16 -37.61 -1.98
CA GLU A 337 13.02 -37.59 -0.52
C GLU A 337 14.15 -36.81 0.19
N LYS A 338 15.37 -36.82 -0.36
CA LYS A 338 16.56 -36.15 0.22
C LYS A 338 16.84 -34.76 -0.34
N ALA A 339 16.14 -34.34 -1.40
CA ALA A 339 16.34 -33.05 -2.02
C ALA A 339 15.86 -31.90 -1.11
N PRO A 340 16.53 -30.73 -1.13
CA PRO A 340 16.09 -29.55 -0.39
C PRO A 340 14.68 -29.15 -0.84
N ALA A 341 13.77 -29.01 0.13
CA ALA A 341 12.36 -28.75 -0.15
C ALA A 341 11.84 -27.45 0.46
N TRP A 342 12.26 -27.10 1.68
CA TRP A 342 11.86 -25.86 2.34
C TRP A 342 12.90 -25.35 3.35
N ILE A 343 12.80 -24.07 3.72
CA ILE A 343 13.71 -23.37 4.64
C ILE A 343 13.04 -23.27 6.01
N GLU A 344 13.71 -23.77 7.05
CA GLU A 344 13.30 -23.65 8.44
C GLU A 344 14.14 -22.59 9.16
N LEU A 345 13.49 -21.77 9.99
CA LEU A 345 14.12 -20.81 10.89
C LEU A 345 14.12 -21.41 12.30
N ILE A 346 15.30 -21.47 12.94
CA ILE A 346 15.45 -22.10 14.26
C ILE A 346 14.92 -21.12 15.33
N ARG A 347 14.08 -21.63 16.26
CA ARG A 347 13.44 -20.85 17.34
C ARG A 347 14.07 -21.09 18.72
N ASN A 348 13.81 -20.16 19.66
CA ASN A 348 14.48 -20.02 20.97
C ASN A 348 14.77 -21.30 21.79
N SER A 349 13.92 -22.34 21.79
CA SER A 349 14.20 -23.54 22.60
C SER A 349 15.47 -24.32 22.18
N GLU A 350 15.92 -24.12 20.93
CA GLU A 350 17.07 -24.81 20.34
C GLU A 350 18.31 -23.90 20.18
N VAL A 351 18.14 -22.59 20.37
CA VAL A 351 19.18 -21.56 20.16
C VAL A 351 20.06 -21.40 21.40
N ASP A 352 19.48 -21.47 22.59
CA ASP A 352 20.22 -21.46 23.87
C ASP A 352 21.15 -22.69 24.01
N THR A 353 20.79 -23.82 23.40
CA THR A 353 21.64 -25.02 23.35
C THR A 353 22.83 -24.89 22.39
N LEU A 354 22.77 -23.93 21.46
CA LEU A 354 23.80 -23.67 20.46
C LEU A 354 24.71 -22.48 20.82
N GLY A 355 24.49 -21.81 21.94
CA GLY A 355 25.29 -20.65 22.38
C GLY A 355 25.14 -19.42 21.48
N LEU A 356 24.08 -19.36 20.68
CA LEU A 356 23.79 -18.26 19.75
C LEU A 356 22.74 -17.32 20.34
N GLY A 357 22.90 -16.02 20.15
CA GLY A 357 22.14 -15.00 20.89
C GLY A 357 20.80 -14.60 20.25
N GLY A 358 19.71 -15.18 20.75
CA GLY A 358 18.32 -14.69 20.70
C GLY A 358 17.50 -15.01 19.44
N ASP A 359 16.19 -15.23 19.62
CA ASP A 359 15.18 -15.40 18.57
C ASP A 359 14.45 -14.09 18.24
N LEU A 360 14.03 -13.95 16.99
CA LEU A 360 13.11 -12.89 16.59
C LEU A 360 11.68 -13.34 16.91
N PRO A 361 10.83 -12.47 17.48
CA PRO A 361 9.41 -12.77 17.68
C PRO A 361 8.67 -12.73 16.33
N TYR A 362 8.87 -13.76 15.52
CA TYR A 362 8.17 -13.94 14.25
C TYR A 362 6.67 -13.96 14.48
N GLU A 363 5.92 -13.24 13.65
CA GLU A 363 4.45 -13.09 13.75
C GLU A 363 3.98 -12.36 15.04
N GLY A 364 4.90 -11.80 15.83
CA GLY A 364 4.60 -10.99 17.01
C GLY A 364 4.77 -9.47 16.76
N ASP A 365 4.24 -8.70 17.71
CA ASP A 365 4.36 -7.25 17.73
C ASP A 365 5.53 -6.83 18.63
N VAL A 366 6.43 -6.00 18.11
CA VAL A 366 7.54 -5.38 18.88
C VAL A 366 7.44 -3.87 18.85
N MET A 367 8.03 -3.19 19.83
CA MET A 367 8.02 -1.73 19.90
C MET A 367 9.14 -1.11 19.06
N ALA A 368 8.92 0.09 18.54
CA ALA A 368 9.94 0.85 17.85
C ALA A 368 11.17 1.06 18.77
N GLY A 369 12.35 0.80 18.24
CA GLY A 369 13.60 0.76 19.02
C GLY A 369 13.94 -0.61 19.62
N TYR A 370 13.15 -1.65 19.34
CA TYR A 370 13.48 -3.04 19.69
C TYR A 370 14.88 -3.41 19.18
N GLN A 371 15.69 -4.02 20.05
CA GLN A 371 17.02 -4.51 19.67
C GLN A 371 16.89 -5.92 19.07
N PRO A 372 17.24 -6.12 17.79
CA PRO A 372 17.25 -7.45 17.20
C PRO A 372 18.26 -8.36 17.91
N PRO A 373 18.06 -9.69 17.85
CA PRO A 373 19.07 -10.65 18.25
C PRO A 373 20.36 -10.48 17.44
N HIS A 374 21.43 -11.09 17.92
CA HIS A 374 22.75 -10.94 17.29
C HIS A 374 22.78 -11.58 15.91
N GLU A 375 22.16 -12.74 15.76
CA GLU A 375 22.24 -13.60 14.59
C GLU A 375 20.90 -14.32 14.37
N ILE A 376 20.50 -14.48 13.10
CA ILE A 376 19.41 -15.39 12.70
C ILE A 376 20.04 -16.65 12.11
N VAL A 377 19.52 -17.82 12.50
CA VAL A 377 19.94 -19.10 11.95
C VAL A 377 18.83 -19.74 11.14
N ALA A 378 19.16 -20.15 9.92
CA ALA A 378 18.27 -20.88 9.02
C ALA A 378 18.90 -22.22 8.59
N VAL A 379 18.05 -23.21 8.30
CA VAL A 379 18.46 -24.53 7.80
C VAL A 379 17.59 -24.96 6.61
N LEU A 380 18.20 -25.73 5.70
CA LEU A 380 17.48 -26.37 4.60
C LEU A 380 17.02 -27.77 5.02
N ARG A 381 15.73 -28.04 4.85
CA ARG A 381 15.13 -29.34 5.17
C ARG A 381 14.79 -30.14 3.91
N PRO A 382 14.99 -31.47 3.94
CA PRO A 382 14.62 -32.35 2.85
C PRO A 382 13.10 -32.56 2.80
N GLY A 383 12.56 -32.95 1.64
CA GLY A 383 11.12 -33.15 1.45
C GLY A 383 10.50 -34.28 2.30
N ASN A 384 11.30 -35.21 2.81
CA ASN A 384 10.85 -36.28 3.72
C ASN A 384 10.83 -35.89 5.20
N TYR A 385 11.18 -34.64 5.53
CA TYR A 385 11.17 -34.16 6.91
C TYR A 385 9.76 -33.75 7.33
N THR A 386 9.22 -34.41 8.37
CA THR A 386 8.03 -33.98 9.10
C THR A 386 8.45 -33.38 10.44
N PRO A 387 8.05 -32.15 10.77
CA PRO A 387 8.40 -31.53 12.04
C PRO A 387 7.83 -32.37 13.19
N SER A 388 8.70 -32.81 14.10
CA SER A 388 8.31 -33.51 15.32
C SER A 388 7.90 -32.48 16.38
N SER A 389 6.92 -32.81 17.21
CA SER A 389 6.42 -31.95 18.30
C SER A 389 7.38 -31.84 19.49
N THR A 390 8.58 -32.45 19.41
CA THR A 390 9.53 -32.60 20.52
C THR A 390 10.52 -31.44 20.68
N GLY A 391 10.54 -30.46 19.77
CA GLY A 391 11.32 -29.22 19.93
C GLY A 391 12.85 -29.37 20.00
N HIS A 392 13.40 -30.45 19.43
CA HIS A 392 14.84 -30.68 19.31
C HIS A 392 15.29 -30.70 17.84
N LEU A 393 16.42 -30.05 17.53
CA LEU A 393 16.97 -29.97 16.19
C LEU A 393 17.41 -31.35 15.67
N GLU A 394 16.62 -31.94 14.78
CA GLU A 394 16.96 -33.23 14.17
C GLU A 394 18.05 -33.07 13.09
N GLN A 395 19.32 -33.13 13.51
CA GLN A 395 20.49 -32.93 12.64
C GLN A 395 20.56 -33.88 11.44
N LYS A 396 19.97 -35.08 11.53
CA LYS A 396 19.89 -36.07 10.44
C LYS A 396 19.12 -35.56 9.21
N TYR A 397 18.24 -34.56 9.38
CA TYR A 397 17.43 -33.96 8.32
C TYR A 397 17.90 -32.54 7.97
N ILE A 398 19.18 -32.22 8.13
CA ILE A 398 19.76 -30.97 7.63
C ILE A 398 20.44 -31.25 6.29
N VAL A 399 20.05 -30.52 5.25
CA VAL A 399 20.69 -30.59 3.93
C VAL A 399 22.03 -29.86 4.00
N LYS A 400 23.12 -30.57 3.70
CA LYS A 400 24.50 -30.08 3.84
C LYS A 400 25.09 -29.52 2.54
N ASP A 401 24.25 -29.21 1.56
CA ASP A 401 24.72 -28.70 0.26
C ASP A 401 25.36 -27.31 0.40
N GLU A 402 26.38 -27.03 -0.41
CA GLU A 402 27.06 -25.72 -0.48
C GLU A 402 26.26 -24.69 -1.30
N LEU A 403 24.97 -24.55 -0.99
CA LEU A 403 24.11 -23.56 -1.64
C LEU A 403 24.28 -22.18 -0.98
N GLU A 404 24.01 -21.12 -1.74
CA GLU A 404 23.95 -19.75 -1.23
C GLU A 404 22.51 -19.41 -0.86
N MET A 405 22.30 -18.97 0.38
CA MET A 405 21.02 -18.45 0.87
C MET A 405 21.09 -16.93 0.94
N VAL A 406 20.05 -16.28 0.41
CA VAL A 406 19.86 -14.84 0.44
C VAL A 406 18.75 -14.50 1.43
N MET A 407 19.04 -13.60 2.36
CA MET A 407 18.07 -12.97 3.26
C MET A 407 17.84 -11.52 2.81
N GLU A 408 16.60 -11.15 2.52
CA GLU A 408 16.17 -9.78 2.23
C GLU A 408 15.20 -9.29 3.30
N VAL A 409 15.43 -8.09 3.82
CA VAL A 409 14.53 -7.43 4.77
C VAL A 409 13.87 -6.26 4.07
N LYS A 410 12.54 -6.26 3.98
CA LYS A 410 11.75 -5.20 3.35
C LYS A 410 10.83 -4.54 4.37
N HIS A 411 10.82 -3.22 4.42
CA HIS A 411 9.91 -2.44 5.25
C HIS A 411 8.71 -2.00 4.43
N LEU A 412 7.52 -2.32 4.93
CA LEU A 412 6.25 -1.87 4.43
C LEU A 412 5.68 -0.84 5.42
N ALA A 413 5.72 0.42 5.02
CA ALA A 413 5.11 1.51 5.78
C ALA A 413 3.59 1.33 5.82
N ARG A 414 2.95 1.80 6.89
CA ARG A 414 1.50 1.67 7.11
C ARG A 414 0.66 2.51 6.14
N SER A 415 1.25 3.45 5.40
CA SER A 415 0.53 4.29 4.44
C SER A 415 0.20 3.51 3.16
N LYS A 416 -1.04 3.65 2.68
CA LYS A 416 -1.66 2.75 1.70
C LYS A 416 -1.05 2.71 0.28
N ASN A 417 0.06 3.41 -0.01
CA ASN A 417 0.56 3.57 -1.39
C ASN A 417 2.09 3.52 -1.57
N CYS A 418 2.89 3.11 -0.58
CA CYS A 418 4.35 3.04 -0.77
C CYS A 418 4.83 1.62 -1.10
N PRO A 419 5.68 1.43 -2.12
CA PRO A 419 6.29 0.12 -2.40
C PRO A 419 7.20 -0.31 -1.24
N ALA A 420 7.25 -1.62 -0.98
CA ALA A 420 8.09 -2.18 0.08
C ALA A 420 9.56 -1.79 -0.14
N LYS A 421 10.15 -1.07 0.81
CA LYS A 421 11.52 -0.57 0.71
C LYS A 421 12.50 -1.62 1.21
N LEU A 422 13.50 -1.98 0.41
CA LEU A 422 14.58 -2.86 0.85
C LEU A 422 15.39 -2.15 1.95
N VAL A 423 15.48 -2.78 3.12
CA VAL A 423 16.20 -2.29 4.30
C VAL A 423 17.58 -2.93 4.37
N ASP A 424 17.65 -4.24 4.18
CA ASP A 424 18.90 -5.01 4.27
C ASP A 424 18.86 -6.21 3.32
N ARG A 425 20.02 -6.66 2.84
CA ARG A 425 20.18 -7.85 2.00
C ARG A 425 21.51 -8.52 2.30
N LYS A 426 21.46 -9.79 2.72
CA LYS A 426 22.64 -10.58 3.10
C LYS A 426 22.66 -11.90 2.35
N VAL A 427 23.86 -12.35 1.97
CA VAL A 427 24.08 -13.64 1.29
C VAL A 427 25.06 -14.46 2.12
N LYS A 428 24.70 -15.71 2.42
CA LYS A 428 25.50 -16.62 3.23
C LYS A 428 25.53 -18.03 2.66
N LYS A 429 26.67 -18.70 2.84
CA LYS A 429 26.86 -20.13 2.56
C LYS A 429 26.67 -20.94 3.83
N THR A 430 26.54 -22.26 3.68
CA THR A 430 26.54 -23.17 4.81
C THR A 430 27.79 -23.03 5.65
N SER A 431 27.61 -23.02 6.96
CA SER A 431 28.66 -22.92 7.95
C SER A 431 28.62 -24.13 8.89
N LEU A 432 29.76 -24.36 9.53
CA LEU A 432 29.91 -25.31 10.64
C LEU A 432 29.90 -24.49 11.93
N HIS A 433 28.93 -24.76 12.82
CA HIS A 433 28.84 -24.11 14.11
C HIS A 433 28.55 -25.17 15.19
N ASN A 434 29.38 -25.23 16.25
CA ASN A 434 29.29 -26.23 17.32
C ASN A 434 29.04 -27.66 16.81
N ASP A 435 29.87 -28.12 15.87
CA ASP A 435 29.82 -29.45 15.23
C ASP A 435 28.56 -29.75 14.38
N ILE A 436 27.68 -28.78 14.15
CA ILE A 436 26.51 -28.91 13.26
C ILE A 436 26.82 -28.33 11.88
N HIS A 437 26.79 -29.20 10.87
CA HIS A 437 26.99 -28.83 9.47
C HIS A 437 25.68 -28.47 8.77
N GLY A 438 25.67 -27.38 8.01
CA GLY A 438 24.54 -26.99 7.14
C GLY A 438 23.72 -25.80 7.67
N LEU A 439 24.25 -25.06 8.66
CA LEU A 439 23.61 -23.88 9.23
C LEU A 439 23.91 -22.63 8.41
N TYR A 440 22.92 -21.78 8.19
CA TYR A 440 23.06 -20.46 7.60
C TYR A 440 22.91 -19.39 8.67
N VAL A 441 24.01 -18.70 9.02
CA VAL A 441 24.06 -17.72 10.10
C VAL A 441 24.15 -16.30 9.53
N PHE A 442 23.13 -15.48 9.82
CA PHE A 442 23.00 -14.10 9.36
C PHE A 442 23.17 -13.11 10.52
N PRO A 443 24.26 -12.34 10.60
CA PRO A 443 24.45 -11.35 11.66
C PRO A 443 23.53 -10.14 11.48
N LEU A 444 22.91 -9.64 12.55
CA LEU A 444 22.03 -8.46 12.56
C LEU A 444 22.50 -7.30 13.43
N ARG A 445 23.48 -7.50 14.32
CA ARG A 445 23.87 -6.51 15.33
C ARG A 445 24.40 -5.18 14.75
N GLU A 446 24.99 -5.22 13.56
CA GLU A 446 25.45 -4.04 12.80
C GLU A 446 24.27 -3.18 12.26
N ALA A 447 23.04 -3.68 12.36
CA ALA A 447 21.83 -3.07 11.85
C ALA A 447 20.85 -2.66 12.98
N SER A 448 21.40 -2.15 14.09
CA SER A 448 20.65 -1.70 15.30
C SER A 448 19.65 -0.55 15.04
N TRP A 449 19.52 -0.11 13.79
CA TRP A 449 18.62 0.92 13.31
C TRP A 449 17.40 0.37 12.55
N ILE A 450 17.31 -0.95 12.28
CA ILE A 450 16.24 -1.54 11.44
C ILE A 450 14.86 -1.22 12.02
N PHE A 451 14.61 -1.42 13.32
CA PHE A 451 13.28 -1.30 13.93
C PHE A 451 12.95 0.08 14.51
N LYS A 452 13.52 1.16 13.97
CA LYS A 452 13.18 2.53 14.42
C LYS A 452 11.86 3.04 13.83
N LYS A 453 11.48 2.57 12.64
CA LYS A 453 10.23 2.96 11.98
C LYS A 453 9.14 1.94 12.22
N SER A 454 7.95 2.40 12.56
CA SER A 454 6.77 1.52 12.68
C SER A 454 6.35 0.99 11.31
N GLY A 455 5.70 -0.17 11.28
CA GLY A 455 5.29 -0.85 10.05
C GLY A 455 5.66 -2.33 10.04
N VAL A 456 5.40 -2.99 8.91
CA VAL A 456 5.62 -4.42 8.76
C VAL A 456 6.97 -4.67 8.11
N TYR A 457 7.85 -5.39 8.79
CA TYR A 457 9.13 -5.83 8.27
C TYR A 457 9.02 -7.26 7.78
N GLN A 458 9.26 -7.47 6.49
CA GLN A 458 9.21 -8.77 5.83
C GLN A 458 10.63 -9.30 5.65
N PHE A 459 10.90 -10.47 6.22
CA PHE A 459 12.15 -11.20 6.05
C PHE A 459 11.91 -12.32 5.04
N ASN A 460 12.56 -12.22 3.89
CA ASN A 460 12.48 -13.18 2.81
C ASN A 460 13.79 -13.93 2.68
N PHE A 461 13.75 -15.23 2.92
CA PHE A 461 14.87 -16.14 2.72
C PHE A 461 14.66 -16.87 1.40
N SER A 462 15.69 -16.91 0.56
CA SER A 462 15.63 -17.61 -0.71
C SER A 462 16.90 -18.40 -1.00
N VAL A 463 16.72 -19.57 -1.60
CA VAL A 463 17.82 -20.44 -2.06
C VAL A 463 17.52 -20.87 -3.49
N SER A 464 18.50 -20.71 -4.37
CA SER A 464 18.44 -21.23 -5.73
C SER A 464 19.00 -22.65 -5.76
N CYS A 465 18.15 -23.62 -6.09
CA CYS A 465 18.54 -25.02 -6.25
C CYS A 465 18.71 -25.36 -7.73
N ARG A 466 19.66 -26.23 -8.05
CA ARG A 466 19.96 -26.63 -9.45
C ARG A 466 18.85 -27.45 -10.13
N TYR A 467 17.88 -27.94 -9.36
CA TYR A 467 16.91 -28.95 -9.80
C TYR A 467 15.44 -28.53 -9.67
N THR A 468 15.14 -27.42 -8.98
CA THR A 468 13.78 -26.93 -8.71
C THR A 468 13.77 -25.41 -8.57
N SER A 469 12.58 -24.84 -8.74
CA SER A 469 12.20 -23.46 -8.44
C SER A 469 12.86 -22.91 -7.17
N ILE A 470 13.06 -21.59 -7.15
CA ILE A 470 13.60 -20.85 -5.99
C ILE A 470 12.81 -21.23 -4.74
N ILE A 471 13.47 -21.84 -3.75
CA ILE A 471 12.85 -22.14 -2.46
C ILE A 471 12.80 -20.83 -1.70
N GLN A 472 11.61 -20.42 -1.28
CA GLN A 472 11.41 -19.17 -0.55
C GLN A 472 10.68 -19.40 0.76
N LYS A 473 11.10 -18.70 1.80
CA LYS A 473 10.41 -18.61 3.08
C LYS A 473 10.29 -17.15 3.46
N GLN A 474 9.06 -16.69 3.65
CA GLN A 474 8.75 -15.36 4.14
C GLN A 474 8.30 -15.44 5.60
N THR A 475 8.77 -14.50 6.41
CA THR A 475 8.29 -14.26 7.78
C THR A 475 8.16 -12.75 8.01
N THR A 476 7.29 -12.34 8.93
CA THR A 476 6.97 -10.94 9.15
C THR A 476 7.03 -10.57 10.62
N ILE A 477 7.46 -9.35 10.90
CA ILE A 477 7.46 -8.73 12.23
C ILE A 477 6.75 -7.39 12.12
N THR A 478 5.81 -7.15 13.02
CA THR A 478 5.13 -5.85 13.11
C THR A 478 5.85 -5.00 14.13
N VAL A 479 6.34 -3.84 13.72
CA VAL A 479 6.90 -2.84 14.64
C VAL A 479 5.82 -1.80 14.93
N CYS A 480 5.38 -1.76 16.18
CA CYS A 480 4.45 -0.78 16.71
C CYS A 480 5.19 0.50 17.13
N PRO A 481 4.56 1.68 17.05
CA PRO A 481 5.12 2.92 17.60
C PRO A 481 5.45 2.79 19.08
N ASP A 482 6.46 3.50 19.56
CA ASP A 482 6.83 3.50 20.98
C ASP A 482 5.85 4.33 21.82
N LEU A 483 4.97 3.62 22.56
CA LEU A 483 3.93 4.23 23.39
C LEU A 483 4.49 4.99 24.60
N ASN A 484 5.70 4.67 25.07
CA ASN A 484 6.29 5.28 26.26
C ASN A 484 6.89 6.68 25.98
N SER A 485 7.18 6.98 24.72
CA SER A 485 7.79 8.26 24.30
C SER A 485 6.84 9.16 23.53
N ARG A 486 5.53 8.98 23.76
CA ARG A 486 4.45 9.73 23.13
C ARG A 486 4.60 11.26 23.33
N ARG A 487 4.58 12.00 22.22
CA ARG A 487 4.53 13.46 22.14
C ARG A 487 3.40 13.89 21.22
N CYS A 488 2.73 15.00 21.53
CA CYS A 488 1.68 15.55 20.68
C CYS A 488 2.22 16.73 19.87
N LEU A 489 1.98 16.71 18.56
CA LEU A 489 2.21 17.82 17.64
C LEU A 489 0.87 18.50 17.37
N PHE A 490 0.85 19.83 17.40
CA PHE A 490 -0.35 20.63 17.21
C PHE A 490 -0.23 21.46 15.94
N SER A 491 -1.30 21.52 15.15
CA SER A 491 -1.42 22.40 13.99
C SER A 491 -2.84 22.92 13.83
N ILE A 492 -2.97 24.07 13.17
CA ILE A 492 -4.28 24.65 12.82
C ILE A 492 -4.61 24.24 11.38
N ALA A 493 -5.84 23.81 11.15
CA ALA A 493 -6.33 23.49 9.80
C ALA A 493 -6.07 24.65 8.82
N GLY A 494 -5.27 24.39 7.78
CA GLY A 494 -4.90 25.39 6.76
C GLY A 494 -3.52 26.06 6.91
N SER A 495 -2.77 25.76 7.97
CA SER A 495 -1.37 26.21 8.11
C SER A 495 -0.37 25.15 7.62
N SER A 496 0.62 25.55 6.82
CA SER A 496 1.63 24.66 6.22
C SER A 496 2.83 24.35 7.13
N THR A 497 2.84 24.92 8.34
CA THR A 497 3.95 24.80 9.30
C THR A 497 3.48 24.11 10.57
N ASP A 498 3.86 22.85 10.75
CA ASP A 498 3.89 22.23 12.07
C ASP A 498 4.78 23.11 12.97
N SER A 499 4.34 23.47 14.18
CA SER A 499 5.07 24.30 15.19
C SER A 499 4.80 25.81 15.32
N ALA A 500 3.91 26.42 14.54
CA ALA A 500 3.57 27.85 14.75
C ALA A 500 2.72 28.08 16.03
N PRO A 501 2.91 29.21 16.76
CA PRO A 501 2.09 29.53 17.92
C PRO A 501 0.63 29.75 17.51
N VAL A 502 -0.29 29.10 18.22
CA VAL A 502 -1.73 29.17 17.92
C VAL A 502 -2.27 30.53 18.37
N ASN A 503 -2.90 31.29 17.46
CA ASN A 503 -3.57 32.54 17.78
C ASN A 503 -5.03 32.27 18.16
N ILE A 504 -5.41 32.59 19.39
CA ILE A 504 -6.75 32.37 19.95
C ILE A 504 -7.33 33.74 20.31
N ARG A 505 -8.56 34.05 19.91
CA ARG A 505 -9.28 35.26 20.34
C ARG A 505 -10.42 34.87 21.27
N LEU A 506 -10.49 35.48 22.45
CA LEU A 506 -11.55 35.16 23.43
C LEU A 506 -12.94 35.40 22.84
N GLY A 507 -13.85 34.44 23.06
CA GLY A 507 -15.23 34.52 22.58
C GLY A 507 -15.43 34.25 21.09
N CYS A 508 -14.38 33.96 20.32
CA CYS A 508 -14.47 33.45 18.95
C CYS A 508 -14.26 31.92 18.95
N PRO A 509 -15.04 31.15 18.19
CA PRO A 509 -14.85 29.69 18.10
C PRO A 509 -13.55 29.35 17.38
N VAL A 510 -12.75 28.48 18.00
CA VAL A 510 -11.58 27.88 17.35
C VAL A 510 -12.08 26.72 16.50
N ARG A 511 -12.16 26.95 15.18
CA ARG A 511 -12.82 26.02 14.24
C ARG A 511 -12.24 24.61 14.20
N CYS A 512 -10.91 24.46 14.25
CA CYS A 512 -10.28 23.14 14.24
C CYS A 512 -8.81 23.20 14.69
N LEU A 513 -8.51 22.50 15.78
CA LEU A 513 -7.15 22.21 16.22
C LEU A 513 -6.82 20.75 15.90
N VAL A 514 -5.83 20.53 15.04
CA VAL A 514 -5.36 19.20 14.66
C VAL A 514 -4.24 18.78 15.59
N VAL A 515 -4.41 17.63 16.23
CA VAL A 515 -3.44 17.04 17.16
C VAL A 515 -2.98 15.72 16.58
N LYS A 516 -1.67 15.58 16.38
CA LYS A 516 -1.04 14.31 15.97
C LYS A 516 -0.22 13.77 17.11
N SER A 517 -0.27 12.47 17.36
CA SER A 517 0.56 11.83 18.38
C SER A 517 1.73 11.11 17.70
N VAL A 518 2.96 11.35 18.14
CA VAL A 518 4.18 10.74 17.60
C VAL A 518 5.08 10.20 18.71
N ASP A 519 5.84 9.16 18.42
CA ASP A 519 6.90 8.66 19.31
C ASP A 519 8.23 9.42 19.13
N GLN A 520 9.25 9.09 19.92
CA GLN A 520 10.60 9.68 19.80
C GLN A 520 11.29 9.48 18.45
N TYR A 521 10.85 8.50 17.64
CA TYR A 521 11.40 8.20 16.32
C TYR A 521 10.55 8.83 15.18
N GLY A 522 9.53 9.62 15.54
CA GLY A 522 8.60 10.26 14.63
C GLY A 522 7.63 9.29 13.98
N ASN A 523 7.27 8.19 14.65
CA ASN A 523 6.21 7.30 14.22
C ASN A 523 4.87 7.77 14.79
N GLU A 524 3.84 7.85 13.94
CA GLU A 524 2.51 8.27 14.36
C GLU A 524 1.84 7.19 15.23
N ILE A 525 1.27 7.63 16.35
CA ILE A 525 0.59 6.80 17.34
C ILE A 525 -0.91 7.06 17.23
N PRO A 526 -1.75 6.04 17.01
CA PRO A 526 -3.19 6.25 16.93
C PRO A 526 -3.78 6.65 18.29
N PHE A 527 -4.80 7.49 18.24
CA PHE A 527 -5.66 7.79 19.39
C PHE A 527 -6.69 6.66 19.55
N LEU A 528 -6.72 6.04 20.72
CA LEU A 528 -7.60 4.89 21.04
C LEU A 528 -8.78 5.29 21.92
N ASP A 529 -8.64 6.40 22.66
CA ASP A 529 -9.64 6.95 23.57
C ASP A 529 -9.64 8.46 23.42
N THR A 530 -10.83 9.03 23.26
CA THR A 530 -11.10 10.46 23.07
C THR A 530 -12.02 11.00 24.17
N SER A 531 -12.35 10.19 25.18
CA SER A 531 -13.25 10.61 26.25
C SER A 531 -12.55 11.55 27.24
N GLY A 532 -13.28 12.57 27.69
CA GLY A 532 -12.83 13.49 28.73
C GLY A 532 -11.59 14.31 28.35
N ILE A 533 -11.57 14.89 27.15
CA ILE A 533 -10.48 15.77 26.72
C ILE A 533 -10.77 17.19 27.22
N THR A 534 -9.85 17.70 28.04
CA THR A 534 -9.84 19.06 28.54
C THR A 534 -8.73 19.86 27.88
N ILE A 535 -9.03 21.09 27.51
CA ILE A 535 -8.05 22.05 27.00
C ILE A 535 -7.92 23.21 27.98
N THR A 536 -6.70 23.48 28.42
CA THR A 536 -6.39 24.49 29.43
C THR A 536 -5.39 25.50 28.87
N ILE A 537 -5.67 26.80 29.06
CA ILE A 537 -4.71 27.88 28.86
C ILE A 537 -4.12 28.23 30.21
N PHE A 538 -2.80 28.28 30.28
CA PHE A 538 -2.07 28.60 31.50
C PHE A 538 -0.80 29.40 31.17
N ASP A 539 -0.32 30.15 32.15
CA ASP A 539 0.99 30.79 32.14
C ASP A 539 1.69 30.51 33.48
N GLY A 540 2.94 30.04 33.43
CA GLY A 540 3.59 29.49 34.62
C GLY A 540 2.77 28.37 35.27
N ASP A 541 2.34 28.60 36.51
CA ASP A 541 1.45 27.71 37.28
C ASP A 541 -0.02 28.21 37.31
N ASP A 542 -0.30 29.39 36.74
CA ASP A 542 -1.61 30.03 36.78
C ASP A 542 -2.50 29.56 35.63
N VAL A 543 -3.64 28.95 35.97
CA VAL A 543 -4.68 28.55 35.00
C VAL A 543 -5.56 29.74 34.64
N LEU A 544 -5.51 30.16 33.37
CA LEU A 544 -6.21 31.33 32.85
C LEU A 544 -7.62 30.98 32.34
N ALA A 545 -7.76 29.83 31.68
CA ALA A 545 -9.04 29.34 31.17
C ALA A 545 -8.98 27.81 30.97
N HIS A 546 -10.11 27.11 31.10
CA HIS A 546 -10.22 25.71 30.70
C HIS A 546 -11.56 25.46 30.01
N VAL A 547 -11.59 24.46 29.15
CA VAL A 547 -12.79 23.94 28.50
C VAL A 547 -12.76 22.42 28.65
N ASP A 548 -13.78 21.89 29.32
CA ASP A 548 -13.98 20.45 29.49
C ASP A 548 -14.91 19.90 28.40
N ASP A 549 -14.83 18.59 28.17
CA ASP A 549 -15.68 17.82 27.24
C ASP A 549 -15.76 18.45 25.84
N VAL A 550 -14.59 18.72 25.25
CA VAL A 550 -14.51 19.30 23.92
C VAL A 550 -14.92 18.27 22.85
N GLU A 551 -15.60 18.74 21.79
CA GLU A 551 -15.95 17.90 20.65
C GLU A 551 -14.69 17.50 19.86
N VAL A 552 -14.55 16.20 19.64
CA VAL A 552 -13.35 15.59 19.06
C VAL A 552 -13.72 14.62 17.96
N GLU A 553 -13.17 14.84 16.77
CA GLU A 553 -13.26 13.93 15.65
C GLU A 553 -11.90 13.29 15.36
N LEU A 554 -11.88 11.97 15.15
CA LEU A 554 -10.68 11.28 14.70
C LEU A 554 -10.62 11.22 13.18
N SER A 555 -9.41 11.34 12.63
CA SER A 555 -9.15 11.02 11.23
C SER A 555 -9.48 9.55 10.92
N SER A 556 -9.66 9.23 9.64
CA SER A 556 -10.02 7.87 9.18
C SER A 556 -8.99 6.80 9.55
N ASP A 557 -7.74 7.19 9.81
CA ASP A 557 -6.64 6.33 10.28
C ASP A 557 -6.38 6.43 11.79
N SER A 558 -7.16 7.25 12.50
CA SER A 558 -7.04 7.55 13.92
C SER A 558 -5.68 8.16 14.33
N LEU A 559 -4.87 8.64 13.39
CA LEU A 559 -3.53 9.22 13.63
C LEU A 559 -3.58 10.72 13.94
N ALA A 560 -4.66 11.40 13.53
CA ALA A 560 -4.93 12.80 13.83
C ALA A 560 -6.27 12.95 14.57
N MET A 561 -6.28 13.84 15.55
CA MET A 561 -7.43 14.19 16.35
C MET A 561 -7.76 15.65 16.08
N ASN A 562 -8.96 15.91 15.56
CA ASN A 562 -9.47 17.23 15.27
C ASN A 562 -10.36 17.65 16.43
N VAL A 563 -9.89 18.60 17.23
CA VAL A 563 -10.69 19.24 18.26
C VAL A 563 -11.44 20.40 17.63
N LYS A 564 -12.77 20.38 17.68
CA LYS A 564 -13.63 21.35 17.00
C LYS A 564 -14.40 22.24 17.98
N ASP A 565 -14.74 23.43 17.49
CA ASP A 565 -15.79 24.31 18.00
C ASP A 565 -15.78 24.60 19.51
N PHE A 566 -14.60 24.84 20.08
CA PHE A 566 -14.45 25.31 21.46
C PHE A 566 -14.18 26.82 21.54
N VAL A 567 -14.63 27.41 22.65
CA VAL A 567 -14.53 28.85 22.93
C VAL A 567 -13.97 29.05 24.33
N PHE A 568 -12.91 29.84 24.45
CA PHE A 568 -12.41 30.29 25.74
C PHE A 568 -13.13 31.55 26.22
N LYS A 569 -13.47 31.54 27.51
CA LYS A 569 -14.05 32.67 28.24
C LYS A 569 -13.23 32.87 29.52
N THR A 570 -12.65 34.05 29.70
CA THR A 570 -11.89 34.39 30.91
C THR A 570 -11.84 35.91 31.09
N SER A 571 -11.79 36.37 32.34
CA SER A 571 -11.58 37.76 32.74
C SER A 571 -10.17 38.00 33.32
N LYS A 572 -9.27 37.03 33.19
CA LYS A 572 -7.91 37.05 33.76
C LYS A 572 -6.82 37.33 32.72
N LEU A 573 -7.19 37.74 31.50
CA LEU A 573 -6.23 37.88 30.40
C LEU A 573 -5.27 39.06 30.61
N ASP A 574 -5.67 40.04 31.42
CA ASP A 574 -4.86 41.23 31.71
C ASP A 574 -3.50 40.91 32.33
N ILE A 575 -3.35 39.75 32.98
CA ILE A 575 -2.08 39.25 33.53
C ILE A 575 -1.01 39.09 32.43
N LEU A 576 -1.41 38.78 31.20
CA LEU A 576 -0.50 38.51 30.08
C LEU A 576 -0.10 39.77 29.30
N ARG A 577 -0.59 40.94 29.69
CA ARG A 577 -0.34 42.19 28.96
C ARG A 577 1.14 42.60 29.05
N PRO A 578 1.72 43.17 27.98
CA PRO A 578 1.11 43.49 26.68
C PRO A 578 1.32 42.38 25.62
N LYS A 579 2.06 41.31 25.92
CA LYS A 579 2.50 40.33 24.90
C LYS A 579 1.47 39.24 24.59
N TYR A 580 0.57 38.95 25.54
CA TYR A 580 -0.49 37.95 25.41
C TYR A 580 0.01 36.54 25.07
N GLU A 581 1.22 36.18 25.50
CA GLU A 581 1.83 34.87 25.30
C GLU A 581 1.42 33.92 26.44
N ALA A 582 0.97 32.71 26.09
CA ALA A 582 0.54 31.70 27.03
C ALA A 582 0.91 30.30 26.55
N LYS A 583 0.59 29.28 27.34
CA LYS A 583 0.71 27.87 26.97
C LYS A 583 -0.65 27.20 26.96
N LEU A 584 -0.90 26.40 25.93
CA LEU A 584 -2.05 25.54 25.78
C LEU A 584 -1.67 24.13 26.23
N LYS A 585 -2.40 23.57 27.18
CA LYS A 585 -2.30 22.17 27.59
C LYS A 585 -3.53 21.42 27.11
N LEU A 586 -3.32 20.29 26.44
CA LEU A 586 -4.36 19.30 26.20
C LEU A 586 -4.13 18.14 27.15
N SER A 587 -5.13 17.79 27.94
CA SER A 587 -5.09 16.66 28.87
C SER A 587 -6.33 15.79 28.75
N SER A 588 -6.15 14.48 28.80
CA SER A 588 -7.23 13.51 28.99
C SER A 588 -7.48 13.28 30.49
N LEU A 589 -8.69 12.86 30.85
CA LEU A 589 -9.10 12.49 32.22
C LEU A 589 -8.10 11.55 32.94
N ASP A 590 -7.48 10.65 32.18
CA ASP A 590 -6.50 9.67 32.66
C ASP A 590 -5.06 10.22 32.80
N ASN A 591 -4.81 11.46 32.38
CA ASN A 591 -3.50 12.10 32.23
C ASN A 591 -2.48 11.33 31.34
N LYS A 592 -2.90 10.25 30.67
CA LYS A 592 -2.08 9.46 29.72
C LYS A 592 -1.75 10.22 28.44
N LEU A 593 -2.60 11.17 28.07
CA LEU A 593 -2.39 12.11 26.97
C LEU A 593 -2.18 13.49 27.60
N SER A 594 -0.95 14.01 27.52
CA SER A 594 -0.67 15.40 27.88
C SER A 594 0.28 16.03 26.86
N GLY A 595 -0.08 17.20 26.36
CA GLY A 595 0.74 17.97 25.43
C GLY A 595 0.67 19.45 25.77
N ILE A 596 1.83 20.13 25.76
CA ILE A 596 1.94 21.57 26.04
C ILE A 596 2.43 22.28 24.78
N TRP A 597 1.82 23.41 24.46
CA TRP A 597 2.08 24.16 23.24
C TRP A 597 2.09 25.67 23.48
N PRO A 598 2.99 26.45 22.85
CA PRO A 598 2.93 27.91 22.94
C PRO A 598 1.75 28.48 22.15
N CYS A 599 0.99 29.40 22.74
CA CYS A 599 -0.11 30.10 22.08
C CYS A 599 -0.10 31.60 22.37
N LYS A 600 -0.80 32.38 21.55
CA LYS A 600 -1.09 33.79 21.77
C LYS A 600 -2.58 33.98 21.96
N VAL A 601 -3.00 34.53 23.10
CA VAL A 601 -4.41 34.63 23.47
C VAL A 601 -4.81 36.10 23.49
N LYS A 602 -5.50 36.53 22.44
CA LYS A 602 -5.95 37.91 22.26
C LYS A 602 -7.29 38.16 22.98
N PRO A 603 -7.49 39.36 23.53
CA PRO A 603 -8.76 39.76 24.13
C PRO A 603 -9.90 39.72 23.11
N GLY A 604 -11.13 39.63 23.60
CA GLY A 604 -12.34 39.63 22.79
C GLY A 604 -12.56 40.93 22.03
N LEU A 605 -13.67 41.01 21.29
CA LEU A 605 -14.05 42.24 20.60
C LEU A 605 -14.45 43.34 21.62
N PRO A 606 -14.19 44.63 21.31
CA PRO A 606 -14.61 45.74 22.16
C PRO A 606 -16.12 45.70 22.40
N SER A 607 -16.52 45.78 23.66
CA SER A 607 -17.93 45.68 24.05
C SER A 607 -18.34 46.75 25.06
N THR A 608 -17.50 47.02 26.06
CA THR A 608 -17.84 47.90 27.16
C THR A 608 -16.83 49.02 27.23
N ILE A 609 -17.30 50.26 27.37
CA ILE A 609 -16.43 51.42 27.59
C ILE A 609 -16.82 52.05 28.92
N ILE A 610 -15.84 52.21 29.80
CA ILE A 610 -16.00 52.93 31.06
C ILE A 610 -15.40 54.32 30.88
N MET A 611 -16.18 55.35 31.18
CA MET A 611 -15.72 56.73 31.18
C MET A 611 -15.36 57.12 32.60
N ASP A 612 -14.11 57.51 32.82
CA ASP A 612 -13.67 58.00 34.14
C ASP A 612 -14.18 59.44 34.34
N MET A 613 -15.12 59.60 35.29
CA MET A 613 -15.78 60.87 35.61
C MET A 613 -15.24 61.54 36.88
N SER A 614 -14.16 61.02 37.46
CA SER A 614 -13.67 61.46 38.77
C SER A 614 -13.18 62.92 38.83
N VAL A 615 -13.08 63.62 37.69
CA VAL A 615 -12.57 65.02 37.61
C VAL A 615 -13.47 65.96 36.79
N PHE A 616 -14.65 65.51 36.33
CA PHE A 616 -15.50 66.29 35.43
C PHE A 616 -16.81 66.76 36.09
N LEU A 617 -16.91 68.06 36.38
CA LEU A 617 -18.18 68.69 36.76
C LEU A 617 -19.00 68.97 35.49
N GLU A 618 -20.02 68.16 35.22
CA GLU A 618 -20.92 68.28 34.07
C GLU A 618 -21.58 69.68 33.95
N GLU A 619 -21.68 70.42 35.05
CA GLU A 619 -22.53 71.61 35.15
C GLU A 619 -22.06 72.85 34.37
N ASN A 620 -20.88 72.86 33.72
CA ASN A 620 -20.33 74.09 33.11
C ASN A 620 -19.60 73.88 31.77
N LEU A 621 -20.15 73.07 30.86
CA LEU A 621 -19.70 73.06 29.47
C LEU A 621 -20.24 74.30 28.74
N THR A 622 -19.33 75.20 28.36
CA THR A 622 -19.65 76.43 27.61
C THR A 622 -19.17 76.33 26.16
N PRO A 623 -19.85 77.01 25.22
CA PRO A 623 -19.45 77.04 23.81
C PRO A 623 -17.99 77.51 23.66
N GLY A 624 -17.23 76.81 22.82
CA GLY A 624 -15.82 77.12 22.55
C GLY A 624 -14.82 76.54 23.55
N ARG A 625 -15.26 75.99 24.69
CA ARG A 625 -14.40 75.35 25.70
C ARG A 625 -13.78 74.06 25.18
N VAL A 626 -12.55 73.78 25.58
CA VAL A 626 -11.84 72.52 25.33
C VAL A 626 -12.02 71.59 26.53
N ILE A 627 -12.27 70.31 26.27
CA ILE A 627 -12.48 69.30 27.32
C ILE A 627 -11.12 68.74 27.75
N ASP A 628 -10.63 69.16 28.92
CA ASP A 628 -9.29 68.84 29.39
C ASP A 628 -9.14 67.39 29.90
N ASN A 629 -10.18 66.84 30.53
CA ASN A 629 -10.16 65.49 31.11
C ASN A 629 -11.23 64.61 30.45
N PHE A 630 -10.81 63.79 29.48
CA PHE A 630 -11.68 62.85 28.79
C PHE A 630 -10.91 61.57 28.43
N LEU A 631 -11.03 60.55 29.28
CA LEU A 631 -10.36 59.26 29.14
C LEU A 631 -11.41 58.14 29.12
N LEU A 632 -11.25 57.20 28.19
CA LEU A 632 -12.20 56.12 27.99
C LEU A 632 -11.46 54.79 28.10
N GLU A 633 -11.81 54.00 29.11
CA GLU A 633 -11.28 52.66 29.33
C GLU A 633 -12.09 51.65 28.51
N VAL A 634 -11.41 50.82 27.71
CA VAL A 634 -12.06 49.95 26.73
C VAL A 634 -11.88 48.48 27.10
N PHE A 635 -13.00 47.80 27.32
CA PHE A 635 -13.06 46.40 27.70
C PHE A 635 -13.74 45.53 26.63
N ASP A 636 -13.33 44.28 26.59
CA ASP A 636 -14.02 43.22 25.84
C ASP A 636 -15.28 42.73 26.60
N GLN A 637 -16.01 41.81 25.97
CA GLN A 637 -17.24 41.21 26.54
C GLN A 637 -17.01 40.38 27.83
N PHE A 638 -15.76 40.09 28.20
CA PHE A 638 -15.38 39.33 29.39
C PHE A 638 -14.65 40.18 30.43
N SER A 639 -14.68 41.50 30.29
CA SER A 639 -14.02 42.46 31.20
C SER A 639 -12.49 42.39 31.19
N ASN A 640 -11.87 42.00 30.08
CA ASN A 640 -10.43 42.22 29.86
C ASN A 640 -10.21 43.48 29.04
N HIS A 641 -9.04 44.11 29.18
CA HIS A 641 -8.70 45.26 28.35
C HIS A 641 -8.47 44.83 26.90
N VAL A 642 -8.97 45.67 25.98
CA VAL A 642 -8.85 45.45 24.54
C VAL A 642 -7.40 45.55 24.07
N GLU A 643 -7.06 44.83 22.99
CA GLU A 643 -5.72 44.79 22.39
C GLU A 643 -5.24 46.18 21.97
N GLU A 644 -3.98 46.50 22.27
CA GLU A 644 -3.34 47.74 21.86
C GLU A 644 -3.42 47.94 20.34
N GLY A 645 -3.75 49.15 19.92
CA GLY A 645 -3.89 49.50 18.50
C GLY A 645 -5.27 49.19 17.90
N THR A 646 -6.21 48.65 18.67
CA THR A 646 -7.60 48.47 18.21
C THR A 646 -8.23 49.81 17.85
N GLU A 647 -8.78 49.89 16.63
CA GLU A 647 -9.36 51.10 16.05
C GLU A 647 -10.85 51.23 16.39
N LEU A 648 -11.24 52.36 16.95
CA LEU A 648 -12.62 52.71 17.29
C LEU A 648 -13.03 54.02 16.62
N ASN A 649 -14.22 54.01 16.03
CA ASN A 649 -14.79 55.16 15.32
C ASN A 649 -15.55 56.03 16.32
N ILE A 650 -15.13 57.28 16.46
CA ILE A 650 -15.77 58.25 17.35
C ILE A 650 -16.59 59.21 16.50
N HIS A 651 -17.90 59.19 16.75
CA HIS A 651 -18.85 60.15 16.22
C HIS A 651 -19.17 61.19 17.29
N VAL A 652 -19.16 62.46 16.88
CA VAL A 652 -19.45 63.59 17.76
C VAL A 652 -20.50 64.47 17.11
N ASP A 653 -21.44 64.95 17.93
CA ASP A 653 -22.45 65.94 17.55
C ASP A 653 -22.42 67.09 18.57
N GLY A 654 -22.43 68.33 18.10
CA GLY A 654 -22.19 69.51 18.94
C GLY A 654 -20.75 69.68 19.47
N LEU A 655 -19.82 68.77 19.15
CA LEU A 655 -18.39 68.85 19.50
C LEU A 655 -17.52 68.72 18.23
N CYS A 656 -16.27 69.20 18.26
CA CYS A 656 -15.29 68.96 17.20
C CYS A 656 -13.91 68.56 17.72
N PHE A 657 -13.14 67.87 16.89
CA PHE A 657 -11.74 67.55 17.16
C PHE A 657 -10.84 68.76 16.84
N LEU A 658 -9.90 69.05 17.75
CA LEU A 658 -8.82 70.02 17.52
C LEU A 658 -7.72 69.37 16.64
N ASP A 659 -7.18 70.16 15.70
CA ASP A 659 -6.33 69.77 14.56
C ASP A 659 -5.52 68.44 14.65
N LYS A 660 -5.57 67.65 13.56
CA LYS A 660 -4.82 66.41 13.23
C LYS A 660 -5.23 65.09 13.90
N LYS A 661 -6.17 65.05 14.86
CA LYS A 661 -6.71 63.78 15.37
C LYS A 661 -7.86 63.27 14.51
N SER A 662 -7.76 62.05 13.99
CA SER A 662 -8.80 61.39 13.19
C SER A 662 -10.03 61.02 14.04
N SER A 663 -11.19 60.90 13.41
CA SER A 663 -12.38 60.30 14.02
C SER A 663 -12.15 58.85 14.46
N VAL A 664 -11.17 58.17 13.84
CA VAL A 664 -10.66 56.86 14.28
C VAL A 664 -9.63 57.08 15.38
N GLN A 665 -9.85 56.51 16.56
CA GLN A 665 -8.89 56.52 17.68
C GLN A 665 -8.42 55.11 17.98
N LYS A 666 -7.18 54.98 18.45
CA LYS A 666 -6.57 53.69 18.81
C LYS A 666 -6.52 53.55 20.33
N VAL A 667 -6.83 52.35 20.80
CA VAL A 667 -6.61 51.97 22.20
C VAL A 667 -5.09 51.90 22.47
N ASN A 668 -4.62 52.56 23.52
CA ASN A 668 -3.21 52.54 23.93
C ASN A 668 -2.84 51.23 24.65
N GLY A 669 -1.54 51.03 24.95
CA GLY A 669 -1.06 49.84 25.67
C GLY A 669 -1.65 49.64 27.08
N GLU A 670 -2.22 50.68 27.66
CA GLU A 670 -2.92 50.67 28.95
C GLU A 670 -4.42 50.33 28.83
N GLY A 671 -4.98 50.24 27.61
CA GLY A 671 -6.38 49.88 27.37
C GLY A 671 -7.32 51.08 27.31
N PHE A 672 -6.78 52.30 27.16
CA PHE A 672 -7.53 53.54 27.14
C PHE A 672 -7.49 54.24 25.77
N ILE A 673 -8.52 55.03 25.50
CA ILE A 673 -8.52 56.06 24.46
C ILE A 673 -8.36 57.43 25.14
N ASP A 674 -7.28 58.14 24.77
CA ASP A 674 -6.94 59.45 25.33
C ASP A 674 -7.45 60.60 24.45
N LEU A 675 -8.53 61.22 24.92
CA LEU A 675 -9.18 62.38 24.31
C LEU A 675 -8.97 63.67 25.11
N ARG A 676 -8.05 63.67 26.08
CA ARG A 676 -7.71 64.86 26.88
C ARG A 676 -7.28 66.01 25.97
N GLY A 677 -7.92 67.16 26.13
CA GLY A 677 -7.67 68.36 25.34
C GLY A 677 -8.00 68.23 23.84
N ALA A 678 -8.63 67.13 23.41
CA ALA A 678 -8.83 66.82 21.98
C ALA A 678 -10.17 67.33 21.43
N LEU A 679 -11.17 67.53 22.30
CA LEU A 679 -12.52 67.90 21.91
C LEU A 679 -12.83 69.34 22.33
N ARG A 680 -13.40 70.11 21.39
CA ARG A 680 -13.90 71.47 21.62
C ARG A 680 -15.42 71.51 21.45
N VAL A 681 -16.10 72.21 22.34
CA VAL A 681 -17.55 72.43 22.28
C VAL A 681 -17.89 73.42 21.18
N LEU A 682 -18.80 73.05 20.27
CA LEU A 682 -19.32 73.91 19.20
C LEU A 682 -20.79 74.29 19.38
N CYS A 683 -21.57 73.46 20.07
CA CYS A 683 -22.99 73.74 20.31
C CYS A 683 -23.17 74.98 21.19
N GLY A 684 -24.29 75.68 20.98
CA GLY A 684 -24.63 76.90 21.72
C GLY A 684 -25.10 76.59 23.15
N PHE A 685 -25.23 77.65 23.95
CA PHE A 685 -25.81 77.56 25.30
C PHE A 685 -27.22 76.94 25.23
N GLY A 686 -27.55 76.06 26.18
CA GLY A 686 -28.83 75.34 26.25
C GLY A 686 -29.07 74.23 25.22
N SER A 687 -28.06 73.89 24.41
CA SER A 687 -28.10 72.74 23.49
C SER A 687 -27.55 71.46 24.14
N GLU A 688 -27.73 70.32 23.49
CA GLU A 688 -27.09 69.05 23.86
C GLU A 688 -25.90 68.77 22.94
N ALA A 689 -24.82 68.22 23.50
CA ALA A 689 -23.72 67.65 22.72
C ALA A 689 -23.70 66.14 22.93
N CYS A 690 -23.34 65.34 21.93
CA CYS A 690 -23.22 63.91 22.10
C CYS A 690 -21.90 63.35 21.55
N ILE A 691 -21.45 62.29 22.19
CA ILE A 691 -20.37 61.44 21.69
C ILE A 691 -20.87 60.00 21.63
N ALA A 692 -20.63 59.35 20.50
CA ALA A 692 -20.96 57.95 20.30
C ALA A 692 -19.75 57.23 19.71
N ILE A 693 -19.47 56.03 20.23
CA ILE A 693 -18.32 55.24 19.80
C ILE A 693 -18.84 53.97 19.15
N PHE A 694 -18.27 53.68 17.99
CA PHE A 694 -18.61 52.57 17.14
C PHE A 694 -17.39 51.68 16.95
N HIS A 695 -17.61 50.38 17.06
CA HIS A 695 -16.68 49.39 16.55
C HIS A 695 -17.30 48.80 15.28
N HIS A 696 -16.66 49.05 14.12
CA HIS A 696 -17.29 48.89 12.81
C HIS A 696 -18.62 49.66 12.72
N GLU A 697 -19.75 48.95 12.61
CA GLU A 697 -21.11 49.53 12.52
C GLU A 697 -21.89 49.45 13.84
N LYS A 698 -21.36 48.74 14.85
CA LYS A 698 -22.04 48.56 16.13
C LYS A 698 -21.69 49.71 17.08
N LYS A 699 -22.71 50.44 17.52
CA LYS A 699 -22.60 51.42 18.60
C LYS A 699 -22.32 50.70 19.92
N ILE A 700 -21.16 50.95 20.51
CA ILE A 700 -20.70 50.35 21.78
C ILE A 700 -20.82 51.30 22.97
N PHE A 701 -20.83 52.62 22.73
CA PHE A 701 -20.95 53.63 23.78
C PHE A 701 -21.68 54.87 23.27
N SER A 702 -22.39 55.56 24.17
CA SER A 702 -23.00 56.86 23.94
C SER A 702 -23.00 57.68 25.22
N LYS A 703 -22.65 58.95 25.12
CA LYS A 703 -22.84 59.91 26.20
C LYS A 703 -23.38 61.22 25.62
N ILE A 704 -24.35 61.80 26.32
CA ILE A 704 -24.93 63.11 26.03
C ILE A 704 -24.46 64.06 27.13
N PHE A 705 -24.06 65.26 26.75
CA PHE A 705 -23.62 66.36 27.59
C PHE A 705 -24.64 67.49 27.50
N GLN A 706 -25.06 68.02 28.65
CA GLN A 706 -25.92 69.18 28.73
C GLN A 706 -25.05 70.45 28.75
N MET A 707 -25.29 71.39 27.84
CA MET A 707 -24.56 72.65 27.84
C MET A 707 -25.12 73.60 28.90
N ALA A 708 -24.28 74.50 29.40
CA ALA A 708 -24.71 75.55 30.30
C ALA A 708 -25.83 76.39 29.65
N VAL A 709 -26.82 76.79 30.44
CA VAL A 709 -27.91 77.69 30.02
C VAL A 709 -27.55 79.12 30.44
N ARG A 710 -27.93 80.10 29.62
CA ARG A 710 -27.80 81.54 29.90
C ARG A 710 -29.13 82.23 29.65
N GLU A 711 -29.46 83.20 30.50
CA GLU A 711 -30.67 83.99 30.37
C GLU A 711 -30.33 85.38 29.83
N LEU A 712 -31.01 85.81 28.77
CA LEU A 712 -30.87 87.15 28.19
C LEU A 712 -32.05 88.00 28.65
N LYS A 713 -31.78 89.05 29.42
CA LYS A 713 -32.81 89.94 29.98
C LYS A 713 -32.70 91.34 29.37
N ALA A 714 -33.81 91.88 28.88
CA ALA A 714 -33.89 93.29 28.50
C ALA A 714 -34.20 94.13 29.74
N VAL A 715 -33.30 95.04 30.11
CA VAL A 715 -33.37 95.76 31.40
C VAL A 715 -33.93 97.17 31.24
N ASN A 716 -33.76 97.78 30.06
CA ASN A 716 -34.31 99.10 29.77
C ASN A 716 -34.98 99.10 28.39
N VAL A 717 -36.31 99.02 28.37
CA VAL A 717 -37.13 99.07 27.15
C VAL A 717 -38.14 100.21 27.31
N PRO A 718 -38.10 101.26 26.46
CA PRO A 718 -39.06 102.34 26.55
C PRO A 718 -40.50 101.86 26.22
N GLU A 719 -41.48 102.21 27.07
CA GLU A 719 -42.88 101.78 26.91
C GLU A 719 -43.56 102.33 25.64
N SER A 720 -43.06 103.44 25.09
CA SER A 720 -43.52 103.99 23.80
C SER A 720 -42.45 104.86 23.13
N CYS A 721 -42.35 104.80 21.80
CA CYS A 721 -41.43 105.61 20.97
C CYS A 721 -42.16 106.25 19.78
N LEU A 722 -41.76 107.46 19.39
CA LEU A 722 -42.35 108.19 18.27
C LEU A 722 -41.75 107.71 16.93
N ALA A 723 -42.57 107.56 15.89
CA ALA A 723 -42.09 107.11 14.58
C ALA A 723 -40.97 108.02 14.04
N GLY A 724 -39.81 107.44 13.72
CA GLY A 724 -38.60 108.16 13.31
C GLY A 724 -37.59 108.45 14.42
N SER A 725 -37.90 108.14 15.70
CA SER A 725 -36.94 108.21 16.80
C SER A 725 -35.99 107.01 16.84
N ILE A 726 -34.80 107.21 17.41
CA ILE A 726 -33.84 106.13 17.65
C ILE A 726 -34.30 105.31 18.86
N LEU A 727 -34.46 104.01 18.70
CA LEU A 727 -34.81 103.08 19.78
C LEU A 727 -33.54 102.76 20.59
N ASP A 728 -33.57 102.88 21.92
CA ASP A 728 -32.45 102.61 22.84
C ASP A 728 -32.84 101.43 23.76
N ILE A 729 -32.23 100.25 23.60
CA ILE A 729 -32.51 99.05 24.40
C ILE A 729 -31.22 98.50 25.00
N ILE A 730 -31.26 98.25 26.32
CA ILE A 730 -30.17 97.61 27.06
C ILE A 730 -30.50 96.14 27.35
N PHE A 731 -29.61 95.24 26.95
CA PHE A 731 -29.66 93.81 27.27
C PHE A 731 -28.56 93.42 28.27
N GLU A 732 -28.88 92.56 29.22
CA GLU A 732 -27.95 91.91 30.16
C GLU A 732 -28.02 90.39 29.98
N VAL A 733 -26.87 89.72 30.03
CA VAL A 733 -26.78 88.25 30.02
C VAL A 733 -26.42 87.76 31.41
N SER A 734 -27.23 86.88 31.99
CA SER A 734 -26.94 86.26 33.29
C SER A 734 -26.69 84.76 33.19
N ASP A 735 -25.82 84.26 34.07
CA ASP A 735 -25.64 82.83 34.30
C ASP A 735 -26.87 82.20 34.99
N SER A 736 -26.86 80.88 35.15
CA SER A 736 -27.94 80.14 35.82
C SER A 736 -28.12 80.48 37.30
N ASN A 737 -27.19 81.25 37.89
CA ASN A 737 -27.25 81.75 39.26
C ASN A 737 -27.73 83.21 39.33
N GLY A 738 -28.06 83.82 38.19
CA GLY A 738 -28.56 85.20 38.09
C GLY A 738 -27.46 86.27 38.16
N LEU A 739 -26.19 85.90 38.03
CA LEU A 739 -25.07 86.85 37.97
C LEU A 739 -24.78 87.24 36.52
N ILE A 740 -24.46 88.50 36.27
CA ILE A 740 -24.10 88.99 34.92
C ILE A 740 -22.84 88.26 34.44
N ASP A 741 -22.95 87.58 33.29
CA ASP A 741 -21.86 86.80 32.72
C ASP A 741 -21.00 87.69 31.81
N GLU A 742 -19.94 88.26 32.40
CA GLU A 742 -18.96 89.09 31.70
C GLU A 742 -18.06 88.30 30.72
N SER A 743 -18.15 86.96 30.69
CA SER A 743 -17.34 86.13 29.77
C SER A 743 -17.87 86.09 28.34
N ILE A 744 -19.07 86.63 28.10
CA ILE A 744 -19.75 86.66 26.79
C ILE A 744 -19.54 88.03 26.12
N ASP A 745 -18.28 88.43 25.98
CA ASP A 745 -17.90 89.64 25.23
C ASP A 745 -17.63 89.27 23.76
N GLY A 746 -18.36 89.90 22.84
CA GLY A 746 -18.40 89.49 21.44
C GLY A 746 -18.57 90.65 20.46
N PRO A 747 -17.92 90.61 19.27
CA PRO A 747 -17.81 91.79 18.44
C PRO A 747 -19.10 92.18 17.71
N LEU A 748 -19.97 91.25 17.29
CA LEU A 748 -21.32 91.55 16.73
C LEU A 748 -22.25 90.30 16.84
N HIS A 749 -23.29 90.39 17.65
CA HIS A 749 -24.49 89.55 17.66
C HIS A 749 -25.57 90.14 16.74
N THR A 750 -26.61 89.37 16.43
CA THR A 750 -27.68 89.79 15.52
C THR A 750 -29.05 89.64 16.17
N LEU A 751 -29.89 90.67 16.09
CA LEU A 751 -31.24 90.71 16.64
C LEU A 751 -32.25 90.98 15.52
N ASN A 752 -33.37 90.27 15.55
CA ASN A 752 -34.52 90.59 14.72
C ASN A 752 -35.57 91.26 15.61
N ILE A 753 -35.96 92.48 15.24
CA ILE A 753 -36.99 93.23 15.96
C ILE A 753 -38.26 93.20 15.11
N THR A 754 -39.33 92.68 15.68
CA THR A 754 -40.66 92.61 15.06
C THR A 754 -41.66 93.42 15.88
N SER A 755 -42.64 94.04 15.21
CA SER A 755 -43.79 94.68 15.87
C SER A 755 -45.04 94.25 15.13
N ASN A 756 -46.02 93.69 15.87
CA ASN A 756 -47.28 93.19 15.33
C ASN A 756 -47.09 92.34 14.04
N GLU A 757 -46.15 91.40 14.08
CA GLU A 757 -45.81 90.46 12.98
C GLU A 757 -45.23 91.10 11.70
N LEU A 758 -44.94 92.40 11.71
CA LEU A 758 -44.14 93.06 10.68
C LEU A 758 -42.66 93.14 11.14
N LEU A 759 -41.75 92.67 10.29
CA LEU A 759 -40.30 92.78 10.49
C LEU A 759 -39.90 94.26 10.44
N LEU A 760 -39.51 94.82 11.60
CA LEU A 760 -39.09 96.22 11.70
C LEU A 760 -37.60 96.40 11.38
N ALA A 761 -36.78 95.46 11.85
CA ALA A 761 -35.36 95.39 11.54
C ALA A 761 -34.94 93.91 11.52
N GLU A 762 -34.45 93.47 10.37
CA GLU A 762 -33.84 92.16 10.20
C GLU A 762 -32.33 92.32 10.27
N GLY A 763 -31.66 91.55 11.12
CA GLY A 763 -30.22 91.51 11.13
C GLY A 763 -29.55 92.65 11.92
N ALA A 764 -30.23 93.25 12.91
CA ALA A 764 -29.68 94.35 13.72
C ALA A 764 -28.46 93.89 14.50
N ARG A 765 -27.29 94.49 14.25
CA ARG A 765 -26.05 94.04 14.88
C ARG A 765 -25.78 94.79 16.18
N TYR A 766 -25.53 94.06 17.27
CA TYR A 766 -25.15 94.61 18.58
C TYR A 766 -23.91 93.92 19.15
N ALA A 767 -23.11 94.60 19.95
CA ALA A 767 -21.93 94.02 20.58
C ALA A 767 -22.13 94.01 22.09
N ILE A 768 -21.99 92.85 22.73
CA ILE A 768 -22.02 92.74 24.19
C ILE A 768 -20.62 93.10 24.70
N LYS A 769 -20.55 94.06 25.63
CA LYS A 769 -19.33 94.49 26.31
C LYS A 769 -19.57 94.52 27.80
N HIS A 770 -18.75 93.82 28.58
CA HIS A 770 -18.91 93.64 30.02
C HIS A 770 -20.31 93.10 30.38
N GLY A 771 -20.79 92.08 29.66
CA GLY A 771 -22.08 91.41 29.95
C GLY A 771 -23.34 92.24 29.67
N SER A 772 -23.21 93.45 29.09
CA SER A 772 -24.34 94.31 28.70
C SER A 772 -24.15 94.93 27.31
N SER A 773 -25.24 95.28 26.62
CA SER A 773 -25.19 95.90 25.29
C SER A 773 -26.28 96.94 25.09
N ASN A 774 -25.97 98.02 24.35
CA ASN A 774 -26.91 99.07 24.00
C ASN A 774 -27.11 99.17 22.46
N LEU A 775 -28.34 99.13 21.97
CA LEU A 775 -28.69 99.08 20.54
C LEU A 775 -29.44 100.36 20.07
N LEU A 776 -29.06 100.93 18.90
CA LEU A 776 -29.65 102.14 18.29
C LEU A 776 -29.94 101.94 16.76
N MET A 777 -31.18 102.14 16.25
CA MET A 777 -31.56 101.91 14.81
C MET A 777 -32.62 102.85 14.15
N PRO A 778 -32.55 103.13 12.81
CA PRO A 778 -33.58 103.83 11.98
C PRO A 778 -34.35 102.93 10.92
N PHE A 779 -35.48 103.39 10.32
CA PHE A 779 -36.57 102.56 9.71
C PHE A 779 -37.01 102.86 8.22
N GLN A 780 -37.16 101.89 7.26
CA GLN A 780 -37.92 101.95 5.94
C GLN A 780 -37.99 100.61 5.08
N VAL A 781 -38.98 100.39 4.17
CA VAL A 781 -39.43 99.04 3.59
C VAL A 781 -39.84 98.94 2.05
N ALA A 782 -39.51 97.78 1.37
CA ALA A 782 -40.14 96.94 0.25
C ALA A 782 -40.12 97.29 -1.30
N PRO A 783 -40.56 96.44 -2.32
CA PRO A 783 -40.45 94.97 -2.73
C PRO A 783 -40.33 94.62 -4.30
N ALA A 784 -40.71 93.39 -4.80
CA ALA A 784 -40.35 92.65 -6.08
C ALA A 784 -41.48 92.01 -7.03
N GLN A 785 -41.18 91.45 -8.27
CA GLN A 785 -41.71 90.21 -9.04
C GLN A 785 -41.91 90.21 -10.62
N PRO A 786 -41.95 89.04 -11.39
CA PRO A 786 -42.82 88.78 -12.61
C PRO A 786 -43.29 87.30 -13.00
N SER A 787 -43.92 87.07 -14.21
CA SER A 787 -45.12 86.22 -14.61
C SER A 787 -45.03 84.99 -15.63
N HIS A 788 -46.16 84.61 -16.31
CA HIS A 788 -46.81 83.25 -16.48
C HIS A 788 -46.77 82.41 -17.81
N LEU A 789 -46.10 82.77 -18.91
CA LEU A 789 -46.31 82.11 -20.23
C LEU A 789 -45.51 80.82 -20.51
N VAL A 790 -44.71 80.36 -19.54
CA VAL A 790 -43.75 79.24 -19.69
C VAL A 790 -44.39 77.85 -19.41
N THR A 791 -45.68 77.78 -19.07
CA THR A 791 -46.31 76.60 -18.46
C THR A 791 -46.88 75.55 -19.42
N TYR A 792 -47.43 75.92 -20.58
CA TYR A 792 -48.24 74.97 -21.38
C TYR A 792 -47.42 73.93 -22.18
N VAL A 793 -46.34 74.35 -22.86
CA VAL A 793 -45.45 73.42 -23.60
C VAL A 793 -44.62 72.54 -22.66
N LYS A 794 -44.39 73.01 -21.43
CA LYS A 794 -43.76 72.21 -20.38
C LYS A 794 -44.60 70.99 -20.01
N ASP A 795 -45.93 71.07 -20.03
CA ASP A 795 -46.78 70.02 -19.47
C ASP A 795 -46.86 68.73 -20.33
N ASP A 796 -46.91 68.83 -21.65
CA ASP A 796 -46.99 67.64 -22.52
C ASP A 796 -45.65 66.88 -22.62
N ILE A 797 -44.52 67.60 -22.67
CA ILE A 797 -43.18 66.99 -22.59
C ILE A 797 -43.01 66.33 -21.22
N LYS A 798 -43.48 66.98 -20.15
CA LYS A 798 -43.45 66.43 -18.79
C LYS A 798 -44.27 65.15 -18.69
N LYS A 799 -45.41 65.05 -19.36
CA LYS A 799 -46.28 63.86 -19.35
C LYS A 799 -45.71 62.67 -20.13
N ALA A 800 -45.02 62.91 -21.25
CA ALA A 800 -44.32 61.85 -21.99
C ALA A 800 -43.03 61.39 -21.26
N LYS A 801 -42.27 62.34 -20.68
CA LYS A 801 -41.10 62.06 -19.82
C LYS A 801 -41.52 61.25 -18.58
N SER A 802 -42.63 61.60 -17.92
CA SER A 802 -43.12 60.83 -16.77
C SER A 802 -43.40 59.38 -17.17
N LYS A 803 -44.11 59.12 -18.27
CA LYS A 803 -44.45 57.74 -18.66
C LYS A 803 -43.24 56.87 -19.02
N VAL A 804 -42.15 57.45 -19.50
CA VAL A 804 -40.89 56.73 -19.75
C VAL A 804 -40.18 56.47 -18.42
N GLY A 805 -40.09 57.49 -17.55
CA GLY A 805 -39.54 57.39 -16.20
C GLY A 805 -40.29 56.39 -15.30
N ASP A 806 -41.62 56.32 -15.42
CA ASP A 806 -42.46 55.35 -14.69
C ASP A 806 -42.10 53.92 -15.10
N THR A 807 -41.96 53.64 -16.42
CA THR A 807 -41.52 52.31 -16.89
C THR A 807 -40.07 52.00 -16.56
N PHE A 808 -39.20 53.00 -16.49
CA PHE A 808 -37.82 52.80 -16.06
C PHE A 808 -37.76 52.44 -14.58
N SER A 809 -38.55 53.12 -13.74
CA SER A 809 -38.70 52.82 -12.31
C SER A 809 -39.27 51.42 -12.09
N GLU A 810 -40.21 50.97 -12.94
CA GLU A 810 -40.71 49.58 -12.94
C GLU A 810 -39.61 48.55 -13.27
N ILE A 811 -38.72 48.87 -14.23
CA ILE A 811 -37.58 48.02 -14.60
C ILE A 811 -36.55 47.96 -13.48
N GLU A 812 -36.21 49.11 -12.87
CA GLU A 812 -35.29 49.18 -11.75
C GLU A 812 -35.81 48.41 -10.53
N SER A 813 -37.11 48.55 -10.23
CA SER A 813 -37.79 47.76 -9.21
C SER A 813 -37.74 46.25 -9.51
N SER A 814 -37.99 45.85 -10.77
CA SER A 814 -37.89 44.45 -11.19
C SER A 814 -36.46 43.90 -11.11
N LYS A 815 -35.46 44.71 -11.48
CA LYS A 815 -34.04 44.37 -11.38
C LYS A 815 -33.61 44.21 -9.91
N ASN A 816 -34.01 45.12 -9.03
CA ASN A 816 -33.74 45.02 -7.59
C ASN A 816 -34.39 43.78 -6.97
N ARG A 817 -35.59 43.42 -7.44
CA ARG A 817 -36.26 42.18 -7.03
C ARG A 817 -35.52 40.93 -7.51
N LEU A 818 -35.01 40.92 -8.75
CA LEU A 818 -34.16 39.83 -9.25
C LEU A 818 -32.87 39.71 -8.45
N VAL A 819 -32.17 40.82 -8.17
CA VAL A 819 -30.96 40.84 -7.33
C VAL A 819 -31.26 40.27 -5.94
N THR A 820 -32.39 40.63 -5.35
CA THR A 820 -32.82 40.11 -4.05
C THR A 820 -33.16 38.60 -4.10
N LEU A 821 -33.73 38.13 -5.21
CA LEU A 821 -34.03 36.70 -5.39
C LEU A 821 -32.76 35.88 -5.62
N TYR A 822 -31.79 36.38 -6.38
CA TYR A 822 -30.50 35.72 -6.57
C TYR A 822 -29.67 35.68 -5.29
N SER A 823 -29.61 36.77 -4.53
CA SER A 823 -28.91 36.77 -3.24
C SER A 823 -29.56 35.82 -2.24
N ARG A 824 -30.91 35.76 -2.22
CA ARG A 824 -31.63 34.79 -1.39
C ARG A 824 -31.43 33.35 -1.83
N LYS A 825 -31.27 33.11 -3.14
CA LYS A 825 -30.93 31.81 -3.71
C LYS A 825 -29.52 31.37 -3.26
N GLU A 826 -28.52 32.23 -3.39
CA GLU A 826 -27.14 31.95 -2.97
C GLU A 826 -27.06 31.67 -1.46
N SER A 827 -27.68 32.51 -0.64
CA SER A 827 -27.77 32.30 0.82
C SER A 827 -28.41 30.95 1.16
N LEU A 828 -29.47 30.56 0.46
CA LEU A 828 -30.15 29.29 0.71
C LEU A 828 -29.35 28.08 0.21
N GLU A 829 -28.60 28.21 -0.89
CA GLU A 829 -27.68 27.18 -1.38
C GLU A 829 -26.53 26.96 -0.40
N GLU A 830 -25.95 28.03 0.16
CA GLU A 830 -24.94 27.95 1.23
C GLU A 830 -25.49 27.32 2.52
N GLU A 831 -26.71 27.68 2.94
CA GLU A 831 -27.38 27.05 4.08
C GLU A 831 -27.65 25.56 3.84
N ILE A 832 -28.06 25.17 2.63
CA ILE A 832 -28.28 23.77 2.26
C ILE A 832 -26.96 23.00 2.27
N ASP A 833 -25.87 23.57 1.76
CA ASP A 833 -24.57 22.91 1.76
C ASP A 833 -23.97 22.81 3.17
N THR A 834 -24.22 23.80 4.02
CA THR A 834 -23.89 23.75 5.46
C THR A 834 -24.67 22.64 6.15
N LEU A 835 -25.99 22.58 5.97
CA LEU A 835 -26.84 21.51 6.53
C LEU A 835 -26.47 20.12 6.00
N LYS A 836 -26.11 19.98 4.72
CA LYS A 836 -25.59 18.72 4.17
C LYS A 836 -24.25 18.34 4.79
N GLY A 837 -23.39 19.31 5.10
CA GLY A 837 -22.13 19.11 5.80
C GLY A 837 -22.33 18.65 7.25
N GLU A 838 -23.26 19.28 7.97
CA GLU A 838 -23.66 18.91 9.34
C GLU A 838 -24.32 17.52 9.39
N ILE A 839 -25.25 17.23 8.47
CA ILE A 839 -25.84 15.89 8.32
C ILE A 839 -24.73 14.89 7.95
N GLY A 840 -23.80 15.26 7.06
CA GLY A 840 -22.67 14.43 6.66
C GLY A 840 -21.71 14.08 7.80
N SER A 841 -21.49 14.99 8.76
CA SER A 841 -20.67 14.71 9.96
C SER A 841 -21.44 13.84 10.97
N MET A 842 -22.76 14.04 11.12
CA MET A 842 -23.61 13.20 11.98
C MET A 842 -23.83 11.78 11.43
N VAL A 843 -23.85 11.62 10.11
CA VAL A 843 -23.96 10.36 9.36
C VAL A 843 -22.77 9.41 9.63
N GLY A 844 -21.63 9.94 10.11
CA GLY A 844 -20.48 9.12 10.51
C GLY A 844 -20.63 8.40 11.85
N TYR A 845 -21.53 8.86 12.73
CA TYR A 845 -21.62 8.37 14.11
C TYR A 845 -23.00 7.83 14.52
N PHE A 846 -24.09 8.12 13.80
CA PHE A 846 -25.43 7.79 14.28
C PHE A 846 -26.43 7.37 13.18
N ILE A 847 -26.07 6.38 12.36
CA ILE A 847 -27.05 5.76 11.46
C ILE A 847 -27.46 4.38 11.99
N ASP A 848 -28.77 4.24 12.23
CA ASP A 848 -29.46 2.95 12.11
C ASP A 848 -29.02 2.33 10.79
N THR A 849 -28.26 1.24 10.82
CA THR A 849 -27.64 0.62 9.64
C THR A 849 -28.63 0.39 8.48
N LYS A 850 -29.94 0.34 8.77
CA LYS A 850 -31.03 0.31 7.82
C LYS A 850 -31.11 1.56 6.93
N GLU A 851 -30.83 2.74 7.48
CA GLU A 851 -30.88 4.02 6.77
C GLU A 851 -29.68 4.27 5.88
N LEU A 852 -28.53 3.72 6.25
CA LEU A 852 -27.38 3.65 5.35
C LEU A 852 -27.70 2.78 4.13
N VAL A 853 -28.40 1.67 4.33
CA VAL A 853 -28.87 0.81 3.22
C VAL A 853 -29.93 1.54 2.38
N ARG A 854 -30.85 2.30 2.99
CA ARG A 854 -31.80 3.15 2.24
C ARG A 854 -31.06 4.17 1.37
N HIS A 855 -30.03 4.84 1.88
CA HIS A 855 -29.22 5.77 1.08
C HIS A 855 -28.54 5.07 -0.09
N LYS A 856 -27.94 3.89 0.13
CA LYS A 856 -27.30 3.10 -0.94
C LYS A 856 -28.29 2.63 -2.01
N ILE A 857 -29.54 2.37 -1.65
CA ILE A 857 -30.61 2.09 -2.61
C ILE A 857 -31.01 3.38 -3.35
N ARG A 858 -31.08 4.53 -2.66
CA ARG A 858 -31.39 5.82 -3.27
C ARG A 858 -30.37 6.27 -4.32
N GLU A 859 -29.10 5.88 -4.17
CA GLU A 859 -28.06 6.10 -5.19
C GLU A 859 -28.28 5.29 -6.48
N LYS A 860 -29.15 4.27 -6.48
CA LYS A 860 -29.47 3.45 -7.66
C LYS A 860 -30.64 4.02 -8.45
N LEU A 861 -30.41 5.18 -9.04
CA LEU A 861 -31.35 5.85 -9.95
C LEU A 861 -31.87 4.88 -11.04
N GLY A 862 -33.18 4.92 -11.29
CA GLY A 862 -33.83 4.12 -12.33
C GLY A 862 -34.16 2.67 -11.94
N THR A 863 -34.11 2.34 -10.64
CA THR A 863 -34.61 1.05 -10.11
C THR A 863 -35.99 1.21 -9.46
N ALA A 864 -36.81 0.16 -9.47
CA ALA A 864 -38.11 0.16 -8.79
C ALA A 864 -37.98 0.46 -7.28
N ALA A 865 -36.96 -0.11 -6.63
CA ALA A 865 -36.63 0.14 -5.23
C ALA A 865 -36.33 1.62 -4.93
N PHE A 866 -35.65 2.33 -5.84
CA PHE A 866 -35.41 3.78 -5.72
C PHE A 866 -36.73 4.56 -5.75
N VAL A 867 -37.61 4.26 -6.70
CA VAL A 867 -38.89 4.96 -6.89
C VAL A 867 -39.77 4.77 -5.66
N LEU A 868 -39.88 3.55 -5.15
CA LEU A 868 -40.66 3.23 -3.94
C LEU A 868 -40.13 3.92 -2.68
N LEU A 869 -38.81 4.09 -2.54
CA LEU A 869 -38.22 4.80 -1.39
C LEU A 869 -38.25 6.33 -1.50
N SER A 870 -38.57 6.87 -2.68
CA SER A 870 -38.51 8.30 -2.98
C SER A 870 -39.90 8.93 -3.19
N SER A 871 -40.94 8.12 -3.37
CA SER A 871 -42.32 8.62 -3.47
C SER A 871 -42.87 9.00 -2.08
N ARG A 872 -43.62 10.11 -2.00
CA ARG A 872 -44.17 10.69 -0.75
C ARG A 872 -45.62 10.33 -0.47
N ARG A 873 -46.31 9.67 -1.41
CA ARG A 873 -47.66 9.17 -1.16
C ARG A 873 -47.51 7.96 -0.25
N GLU A 874 -48.22 7.93 0.88
CA GLU A 874 -48.49 6.67 1.61
C GLU A 874 -48.82 5.62 0.54
N CYS A 875 -48.01 4.57 0.45
CA CYS A 875 -47.84 3.74 -0.74
C CYS A 875 -49.12 3.60 -1.57
N PHE A 876 -49.13 4.08 -2.81
CA PHE A 876 -50.24 3.91 -3.76
C PHE A 876 -50.53 2.43 -4.09
N ILE A 877 -49.70 1.52 -3.59
CA ILE A 877 -49.85 0.07 -3.62
C ILE A 877 -50.34 -0.34 -2.22
N ASP A 878 -51.65 -0.55 -2.11
CA ASP A 878 -52.21 -1.27 -0.96
C ASP A 878 -51.51 -2.64 -0.84
N ASP A 879 -51.28 -3.13 0.38
CA ASP A 879 -50.59 -4.40 0.65
C ASP A 879 -49.08 -4.45 0.32
N PHE A 880 -48.40 -3.32 0.08
CA PHE A 880 -46.93 -3.28 0.03
C PHE A 880 -46.29 -3.56 1.40
N VAL A 881 -45.32 -4.46 1.43
CA VAL A 881 -44.64 -4.89 2.67
C VAL A 881 -43.25 -4.28 2.83
N GLY A 882 -42.47 -4.24 1.74
CA GLY A 882 -41.13 -3.65 1.79
C GLY A 882 -40.18 -4.16 0.71
N ILE A 883 -38.92 -3.72 0.78
CA ILE A 883 -37.83 -4.21 -0.09
C ILE A 883 -37.02 -5.23 0.71
N VAL A 884 -36.65 -6.37 0.10
CA VAL A 884 -35.95 -7.48 0.79
C VAL A 884 -34.75 -7.01 1.61
N ALA A 885 -33.90 -6.14 1.06
CA ALA A 885 -32.73 -5.58 1.75
C ALA A 885 -33.04 -4.83 3.07
N LEU A 886 -34.27 -4.38 3.28
CA LEU A 886 -34.70 -3.57 4.43
C LEU A 886 -35.63 -4.32 5.39
N LEU A 887 -36.06 -5.55 5.04
CA LEU A 887 -37.02 -6.32 5.83
C LEU A 887 -36.37 -7.11 6.99
N GLY A 888 -35.05 -7.28 6.97
CA GLY A 888 -34.33 -7.98 8.02
C GLY A 888 -32.99 -7.34 8.33
N THR A 889 -32.49 -7.58 9.53
CA THR A 889 -31.15 -7.16 9.98
C THR A 889 -30.32 -8.40 10.33
N VAL A 890 -29.00 -8.30 10.39
CA VAL A 890 -28.10 -9.42 10.69
C VAL A 890 -27.18 -9.08 11.86
N PRO A 891 -26.64 -10.05 12.60
CA PRO A 891 -25.77 -9.77 13.74
C PRO A 891 -24.35 -9.34 13.34
N ASP A 892 -23.88 -9.69 12.14
CA ASP A 892 -22.50 -9.42 11.69
C ASP A 892 -22.50 -8.95 10.23
N ILE A 893 -21.69 -7.93 9.94
CA ILE A 893 -21.47 -7.39 8.59
C ILE A 893 -20.96 -8.44 7.60
N LYS A 894 -20.15 -9.41 8.05
CA LYS A 894 -19.65 -10.53 7.22
C LYS A 894 -20.79 -11.45 6.80
N ILE A 895 -21.73 -11.73 7.71
CA ILE A 895 -22.92 -12.53 7.40
C ILE A 895 -23.79 -11.77 6.40
N GLY A 896 -24.10 -10.50 6.68
CA GLY A 896 -24.93 -9.67 5.79
C GLY A 896 -24.37 -9.55 4.39
N ARG A 897 -23.04 -9.40 4.27
CA ARG A 897 -22.33 -9.40 2.99
C ARG A 897 -22.45 -10.75 2.28
N MET A 898 -22.19 -11.87 2.96
CA MET A 898 -22.22 -13.18 2.32
C MET A 898 -23.63 -13.63 1.92
N LEU A 899 -24.66 -13.24 2.68
CA LEU A 899 -26.06 -13.46 2.30
C LEU A 899 -26.43 -12.65 1.06
N ALA A 900 -25.96 -11.40 0.95
CA ALA A 900 -26.16 -10.58 -0.25
C ALA A 900 -25.42 -11.13 -1.48
N VAL A 901 -24.21 -11.71 -1.30
CA VAL A 901 -23.52 -12.44 -2.38
C VAL A 901 -24.30 -13.68 -2.81
N TYR A 902 -24.90 -14.40 -1.85
CA TYR A 902 -25.68 -15.60 -2.13
C TYR A 902 -26.95 -15.28 -2.92
N LEU A 903 -27.74 -14.30 -2.48
CA LEU A 903 -28.96 -13.88 -3.17
C LEU A 903 -28.62 -13.24 -4.53
N GLY A 904 -27.73 -12.25 -4.53
CA GLY A 904 -27.45 -11.42 -5.69
C GLY A 904 -28.26 -10.12 -5.67
N LYS A 905 -27.92 -9.21 -6.60
CA LYS A 905 -28.43 -7.84 -6.62
C LYS A 905 -29.96 -7.77 -6.83
N ASP A 906 -30.48 -8.58 -7.74
CA ASP A 906 -31.88 -8.48 -8.17
C ASP A 906 -32.81 -8.95 -7.05
N ASP A 907 -32.48 -10.07 -6.39
CA ASP A 907 -33.24 -10.59 -5.24
C ASP A 907 -33.17 -9.67 -4.01
N MET A 908 -32.03 -9.00 -3.78
CA MET A 908 -31.88 -8.01 -2.70
C MET A 908 -32.75 -6.76 -2.92
N LEU A 909 -33.03 -6.41 -4.17
CA LEU A 909 -33.85 -5.25 -4.56
C LEU A 909 -35.31 -5.61 -4.86
N SER A 910 -35.70 -6.86 -4.67
CA SER A 910 -37.07 -7.33 -4.90
C SER A 910 -38.08 -6.60 -4.02
N VAL A 911 -39.22 -6.28 -4.64
CA VAL A 911 -40.37 -5.62 -4.02
C VAL A 911 -41.28 -6.69 -3.44
N VAL A 912 -41.60 -6.61 -2.16
CA VAL A 912 -42.45 -7.59 -1.48
C VAL A 912 -43.85 -7.03 -1.28
N CYS A 913 -44.85 -7.76 -1.76
CA CYS A 913 -46.27 -7.46 -1.62
C CYS A 913 -46.97 -8.60 -0.88
N LYS A 914 -48.03 -8.28 -0.14
CA LYS A 914 -48.81 -9.29 0.58
C LYS A 914 -49.63 -10.16 -0.38
N THR A 915 -50.30 -9.53 -1.35
CA THR A 915 -51.24 -10.15 -2.29
C THR A 915 -50.76 -10.06 -3.74
N MET A 916 -51.25 -10.97 -4.59
CA MET A 916 -50.92 -10.99 -6.02
C MET A 916 -51.54 -9.80 -6.77
N ASP A 917 -52.72 -9.36 -6.33
CA ASP A 917 -53.40 -8.18 -6.87
C ASP A 917 -52.53 -6.92 -6.68
N ALA A 918 -51.92 -6.77 -5.50
CA ALA A 918 -50.98 -5.67 -5.23
C ALA A 918 -49.73 -5.73 -6.13
N ALA A 919 -49.19 -6.92 -6.39
CA ALA A 919 -48.06 -7.08 -7.30
C ALA A 919 -48.43 -6.73 -8.76
N ASN A 920 -49.64 -7.07 -9.20
CA ASN A 920 -50.16 -6.72 -10.52
C ASN A 920 -50.49 -5.22 -10.66
N CYS A 921 -50.79 -4.52 -9.56
CA CYS A 921 -50.99 -3.07 -9.56
C CYS A 921 -49.70 -2.26 -9.77
N ILE A 922 -48.52 -2.89 -9.69
CA ILE A 922 -47.22 -2.21 -9.86
C ILE A 922 -46.97 -1.88 -11.33
N GLU A 923 -47.33 -2.77 -12.26
CA GLU A 923 -47.07 -2.64 -13.69
C GLU A 923 -48.26 -3.12 -14.51
N LYS A 924 -48.64 -2.33 -15.52
CA LYS A 924 -49.73 -2.65 -16.43
C LYS A 924 -49.21 -2.66 -17.85
N TYR A 925 -49.74 -3.57 -18.66
CA TYR A 925 -49.45 -3.66 -20.08
C TYR A 925 -50.62 -3.08 -20.88
N ASN A 926 -50.30 -2.35 -21.95
CA ASN A 926 -51.29 -1.88 -22.91
C ASN A 926 -51.71 -3.04 -23.86
N THR A 927 -52.66 -2.77 -24.76
CA THR A 927 -53.21 -3.79 -25.67
C THR A 927 -52.18 -4.38 -26.64
N ASP A 928 -51.07 -3.67 -26.85
CA ASP A 928 -49.97 -4.07 -27.73
C ASP A 928 -48.92 -4.92 -26.99
N GLY A 929 -49.07 -5.10 -25.67
CA GLY A 929 -48.14 -5.84 -24.82
C GLY A 929 -46.94 -5.04 -24.32
N ASP A 930 -46.90 -3.73 -24.59
CA ASP A 930 -45.91 -2.81 -24.05
C ASP A 930 -46.31 -2.30 -22.66
N VAL A 931 -45.32 -1.90 -21.86
CA VAL A 931 -45.56 -1.35 -20.53
C VAL A 931 -46.22 0.03 -20.62
N ASP A 932 -47.33 0.21 -19.91
CA ASP A 932 -48.01 1.50 -19.78
C ASP A 932 -47.22 2.40 -18.84
N VAL A 933 -46.40 3.29 -19.42
CA VAL A 933 -45.58 4.27 -18.69
C VAL A 933 -46.42 5.29 -17.90
N GLY A 934 -47.72 5.38 -18.18
CA GLY A 934 -48.66 6.24 -17.46
C GLY A 934 -49.29 5.57 -16.23
N PHE A 935 -48.91 4.34 -15.89
CA PHE A 935 -49.54 3.56 -14.82
C PHE A 935 -48.55 3.10 -13.73
N GLY A 936 -49.05 2.97 -12.50
CA GLY A 936 -48.35 2.32 -11.38
C GLY A 936 -47.00 2.95 -11.05
N ILE A 937 -45.97 2.11 -10.90
CA ILE A 937 -44.63 2.55 -10.53
C ILE A 937 -43.95 3.39 -11.63
N HIS A 938 -44.32 3.19 -12.90
CA HIS A 938 -43.73 3.93 -14.02
C HIS A 938 -44.22 5.37 -14.09
N GLN A 939 -45.48 5.62 -13.70
CA GLN A 939 -46.01 6.98 -13.56
C GLN A 939 -45.29 7.76 -12.46
N GLU A 940 -45.05 7.12 -11.31
CA GLU A 940 -44.30 7.72 -10.21
C GLU A 940 -42.83 7.95 -10.60
N ALA A 941 -42.22 7.01 -11.32
CA ALA A 941 -40.88 7.15 -11.89
C ALA A 941 -40.78 8.34 -12.85
N ALA A 942 -41.80 8.55 -13.70
CA ALA A 942 -41.89 9.69 -14.61
C ALA A 942 -42.08 11.02 -13.86
N THR A 943 -42.86 11.03 -12.78
CA THR A 943 -43.07 12.21 -11.92
C THR A 943 -41.77 12.63 -11.22
N LEU A 944 -40.93 11.66 -10.83
CA LEU A 944 -39.60 11.90 -10.27
C LEU A 944 -38.54 12.24 -11.35
N GLY A 945 -38.88 12.20 -12.63
CA GLY A 945 -37.96 12.46 -13.75
C GLY A 945 -36.93 11.35 -14.00
N VAL A 946 -37.14 10.14 -13.45
CA VAL A 946 -36.17 9.02 -13.52
C VAL A 946 -36.88 7.75 -13.99
N PRO A 947 -36.98 7.47 -15.30
CA PRO A 947 -37.67 6.29 -15.80
C PRO A 947 -36.96 4.98 -15.39
N ILE A 948 -37.73 3.94 -15.07
CA ILE A 948 -37.22 2.61 -14.74
C ILE A 948 -36.80 1.91 -16.04
N LYS A 949 -35.49 1.66 -16.20
CA LYS A 949 -34.92 1.10 -17.45
C LYS A 949 -34.60 -0.40 -17.38
N SER A 950 -34.70 -0.99 -16.19
CA SER A 950 -34.35 -2.40 -15.94
C SER A 950 -35.53 -3.17 -15.36
N ARG A 951 -35.63 -4.46 -15.72
CA ARG A 951 -36.57 -5.38 -15.07
C ARG A 951 -36.31 -5.43 -13.56
N PHE A 952 -37.36 -5.61 -12.78
CA PHE A 952 -37.31 -5.80 -11.34
C PHE A 952 -38.19 -6.99 -10.94
N SER A 953 -37.91 -7.57 -9.78
CA SER A 953 -38.63 -8.74 -9.28
C SER A 953 -39.63 -8.31 -8.20
N THR A 954 -40.81 -8.92 -8.22
CA THR A 954 -41.86 -8.76 -7.21
C THR A 954 -42.13 -10.11 -6.57
N ILE A 955 -42.29 -10.12 -5.24
CA ILE A 955 -42.55 -11.33 -4.45
C ILE A 955 -43.89 -11.16 -3.74
N CYS A 956 -44.84 -12.06 -4.03
CA CYS A 956 -46.14 -12.15 -3.36
C CYS A 956 -46.05 -13.12 -2.18
N LEU A 957 -46.36 -12.65 -0.97
CA LEU A 957 -46.26 -13.47 0.24
C LEU A 957 -47.34 -14.56 0.32
N ASP A 958 -48.58 -14.25 -0.06
CA ASP A 958 -49.70 -15.20 0.02
C ASP A 958 -49.55 -16.41 -0.93
N ASP A 959 -48.77 -16.26 -2.01
CA ASP A 959 -48.53 -17.32 -2.99
C ASP A 959 -47.27 -18.16 -2.68
N ILE A 960 -46.49 -17.78 -1.67
CA ILE A 960 -45.31 -18.56 -1.23
C ILE A 960 -45.76 -19.73 -0.36
N GLU A 961 -45.29 -20.95 -0.70
CA GLU A 961 -45.50 -22.10 0.17
C GLU A 961 -44.74 -21.94 1.51
N PRO A 962 -45.44 -21.95 2.65
CA PRO A 962 -44.81 -21.73 3.95
C PRO A 962 -44.05 -22.97 4.44
N TYR A 963 -43.06 -22.76 5.30
CA TYR A 963 -42.34 -23.84 5.97
C TYR A 963 -43.25 -24.68 6.88
N LYS A 964 -43.27 -26.01 6.67
CA LYS A 964 -44.15 -26.95 7.38
C LYS A 964 -43.56 -27.57 8.66
N GLY A 965 -42.28 -27.33 8.98
CA GLY A 965 -41.60 -27.99 10.11
C GLY A 965 -41.77 -27.31 11.48
N GLY A 966 -42.55 -26.23 11.55
CA GLY A 966 -42.85 -25.52 12.81
C GLY A 966 -41.73 -24.61 13.30
N LEU A 967 -42.05 -23.85 14.36
CA LEU A 967 -41.14 -22.87 14.98
C LEU A 967 -40.49 -23.46 16.25
N MET A 968 -39.32 -22.94 16.62
CA MET A 968 -38.68 -23.28 17.90
C MET A 968 -39.51 -22.77 19.08
N GLN A 969 -39.74 -23.63 20.08
CA GLN A 969 -40.47 -23.25 21.30
C GLN A 969 -39.74 -22.14 22.06
N ASN A 970 -40.49 -21.13 22.51
CA ASN A 970 -40.02 -20.00 23.33
C ASN A 970 -38.96 -19.08 22.68
N SER A 971 -38.80 -19.10 21.34
CA SER A 971 -37.92 -18.14 20.65
C SER A 971 -38.64 -16.81 20.38
N PRO A 972 -38.14 -15.67 20.89
CA PRO A 972 -38.75 -14.35 20.66
C PRO A 972 -38.67 -13.90 19.19
N GLN A 973 -37.76 -14.48 18.40
CA GLN A 973 -37.55 -14.16 16.99
C GLN A 973 -38.31 -15.11 16.03
N LYS A 974 -39.19 -15.98 16.55
CA LYS A 974 -39.96 -16.98 15.79
C LYS A 974 -39.07 -17.78 14.83
N GLU A 975 -37.95 -18.29 15.32
CA GLU A 975 -36.98 -19.02 14.50
C GLU A 975 -37.51 -20.40 14.06
N LEU A 976 -37.08 -20.88 12.90
CA LEU A 976 -37.53 -22.15 12.32
C LEU A 976 -36.87 -23.34 13.02
N ASN A 977 -37.64 -24.40 13.29
CA ASN A 977 -37.14 -25.65 13.87
C ASN A 977 -36.54 -26.57 12.79
N LEU A 978 -35.37 -26.19 12.27
CA LEU A 978 -34.68 -26.94 11.21
C LEU A 978 -33.91 -28.14 11.77
N THR A 979 -34.10 -29.30 11.14
CA THR A 979 -33.39 -30.53 11.52
C THR A 979 -31.90 -30.40 11.23
N TRP A 980 -31.07 -30.75 12.21
CA TRP A 980 -29.63 -30.75 12.04
C TRP A 980 -29.21 -31.80 10.98
N PRO A 981 -28.36 -31.42 10.01
CA PRO A 981 -28.06 -32.30 8.87
C PRO A 981 -26.99 -33.36 9.19
N PHE A 982 -26.60 -33.48 10.46
CA PHE A 982 -25.58 -34.40 10.95
C PHE A 982 -25.96 -34.95 12.33
N PRO A 983 -25.56 -36.19 12.67
CA PRO A 983 -25.77 -36.76 14.00
C PRO A 983 -25.02 -35.93 15.05
N PHE A 984 -25.65 -35.65 16.20
CA PHE A 984 -25.13 -34.77 17.28
C PHE A 984 -23.68 -35.05 17.71
N VAL A 985 -23.20 -36.28 17.52
CA VAL A 985 -21.83 -36.71 17.87
C VAL A 985 -20.76 -36.21 16.87
N LYS A 986 -21.16 -35.74 15.68
CA LYS A 986 -20.26 -35.28 14.60
C LYS A 986 -20.65 -33.90 14.07
N ARG A 987 -20.70 -32.87 14.92
CA ARG A 987 -20.87 -31.49 14.44
C ARG A 987 -19.70 -31.09 13.53
N PRO A 988 -19.93 -30.74 12.25
CA PRO A 988 -18.88 -30.26 11.36
C PRO A 988 -18.21 -29.03 11.95
N LYS A 989 -16.88 -29.03 11.95
CA LYS A 989 -16.08 -27.92 12.46
C LYS A 989 -16.45 -26.65 11.70
N GLY A 990 -16.70 -25.56 12.42
CA GLY A 990 -17.00 -24.25 11.83
C GLY A 990 -18.46 -24.02 11.43
N PHE A 991 -19.40 -24.93 11.66
CA PHE A 991 -20.83 -24.68 11.42
C PHE A 991 -21.41 -23.65 12.40
N LYS A 992 -21.94 -22.54 11.87
CA LYS A 992 -22.50 -21.41 12.64
C LYS A 992 -24.02 -21.50 12.84
N GLY A 993 -24.73 -22.11 11.89
CA GLY A 993 -26.19 -22.19 11.91
C GLY A 993 -26.79 -22.06 10.51
N PHE A 994 -28.12 -22.00 10.45
CA PHE A 994 -28.87 -21.77 9.22
C PHE A 994 -29.05 -20.26 8.99
N ALA A 995 -28.82 -19.81 7.76
CA ALA A 995 -28.90 -18.40 7.37
C ALA A 995 -30.26 -17.77 7.67
N VAL A 996 -31.36 -18.51 7.43
CA VAL A 996 -32.72 -18.03 7.67
C VAL A 996 -32.98 -17.66 9.13
N ASN A 997 -32.32 -18.30 10.10
CA ASN A 997 -32.43 -17.98 11.53
C ASN A 997 -31.43 -16.90 11.98
N MET A 998 -30.47 -16.51 11.13
CA MET A 998 -29.52 -15.42 11.43
C MET A 998 -30.05 -14.03 11.07
N ILE A 999 -31.22 -13.94 10.47
CA ILE A 999 -31.88 -12.69 10.13
C ILE A 999 -32.76 -12.28 11.31
N ASN A 1000 -32.50 -11.13 11.90
CA ASN A 1000 -33.30 -10.52 12.96
C ASN A 1000 -34.40 -9.66 12.35
N LEU A 1001 -35.64 -9.91 12.77
CA LEU A 1001 -36.82 -9.16 12.34
C LEU A 1001 -37.23 -8.16 13.43
N SER A 1002 -37.67 -6.97 13.04
CA SER A 1002 -38.28 -6.01 13.96
C SER A 1002 -39.65 -6.51 14.42
N ASP A 1003 -40.15 -5.97 15.53
CA ASP A 1003 -41.46 -6.35 16.07
C ASP A 1003 -42.59 -6.14 15.05
N GLU A 1004 -42.52 -5.06 14.26
CA GLU A 1004 -43.44 -4.80 13.14
C GLU A 1004 -43.41 -5.93 12.11
N ASN A 1005 -42.21 -6.34 11.67
CA ASN A 1005 -42.03 -7.38 10.67
C ASN A 1005 -42.37 -8.78 11.20
N LEU A 1006 -42.23 -9.02 12.51
CA LEU A 1006 -42.66 -10.26 13.17
C LEU A 1006 -44.18 -10.41 13.26
N ASN A 1007 -44.91 -9.30 13.19
CA ASN A 1007 -46.36 -9.25 13.22
C ASN A 1007 -47.00 -9.34 11.83
N ILE A 1008 -46.22 -9.22 10.75
CA ILE A 1008 -46.71 -9.40 9.39
C ILE A 1008 -47.00 -10.88 9.15
N THR A 1009 -48.27 -11.19 8.88
CA THR A 1009 -48.75 -12.53 8.58
C THR A 1009 -49.46 -12.61 7.24
N THR A 1010 -49.30 -13.74 6.54
CA THR A 1010 -50.05 -14.08 5.33
C THR A 1010 -51.50 -14.44 5.66
N LYS A 1011 -52.36 -14.58 4.63
CA LYS A 1011 -53.74 -15.09 4.81
C LYS A 1011 -53.79 -16.45 5.53
N GLY A 1012 -52.76 -17.28 5.35
CA GLY A 1012 -52.60 -18.57 6.03
C GLY A 1012 -52.11 -18.47 7.48
N GLY A 1013 -51.86 -17.27 8.00
CA GLY A 1013 -51.37 -17.05 9.37
C GLY A 1013 -49.86 -17.27 9.57
N HIS A 1014 -49.08 -17.36 8.49
CA HIS A 1014 -47.63 -17.60 8.54
C HIS A 1014 -46.85 -16.29 8.53
N GLY A 1015 -45.75 -16.21 9.29
CA GLY A 1015 -44.88 -15.03 9.34
C GLY A 1015 -43.94 -14.89 8.14
N LEU A 1016 -43.21 -13.77 8.08
CA LEU A 1016 -42.20 -13.50 7.05
C LEU A 1016 -41.03 -14.49 7.05
N ARG A 1017 -40.68 -15.05 8.22
CA ARG A 1017 -39.58 -16.02 8.31
C ARG A 1017 -39.96 -17.34 7.68
N GLU A 1018 -41.16 -17.85 7.96
CA GLU A 1018 -41.68 -19.10 7.42
C GLU A 1018 -41.99 -19.04 5.93
N THR A 1019 -42.21 -17.84 5.39
CA THR A 1019 -42.58 -17.61 3.98
C THR A 1019 -41.40 -17.01 3.21
N LEU A 1020 -41.25 -15.68 3.22
CA LEU A 1020 -40.27 -14.94 2.42
C LEU A 1020 -38.83 -15.43 2.64
N PHE A 1021 -38.34 -15.39 3.88
CA PHE A 1021 -36.92 -15.67 4.13
C PHE A 1021 -36.60 -17.17 3.98
N TYR A 1022 -37.55 -18.06 4.26
CA TYR A 1022 -37.39 -19.48 3.96
C TYR A 1022 -37.40 -19.77 2.45
N SER A 1023 -38.23 -19.09 1.66
CA SER A 1023 -38.19 -19.21 0.19
C SER A 1023 -36.86 -18.74 -0.41
N LEU A 1024 -36.30 -17.64 0.12
CA LEU A 1024 -35.03 -17.07 -0.35
C LEU A 1024 -33.79 -17.89 0.07
N PHE A 1025 -33.77 -18.40 1.30
CA PHE A 1025 -32.58 -19.05 1.87
C PHE A 1025 -32.73 -20.56 2.09
N GLY A 1026 -33.95 -21.09 2.20
CA GLY A 1026 -34.21 -22.50 2.51
C GLY A 1026 -33.39 -22.98 3.72
N GLU A 1027 -32.73 -24.12 3.55
CA GLU A 1027 -31.81 -24.70 4.54
C GLU A 1027 -30.34 -24.26 4.34
N LEU A 1028 -30.10 -23.03 3.86
CA LEU A 1028 -28.75 -22.51 3.64
C LEU A 1028 -27.90 -22.53 4.92
N GLN A 1029 -26.78 -23.25 4.85
CA GLN A 1029 -25.87 -23.43 5.99
C GLN A 1029 -24.73 -22.41 5.96
N VAL A 1030 -24.33 -21.90 7.14
CA VAL A 1030 -23.25 -20.91 7.28
C VAL A 1030 -22.05 -21.51 8.01
N TYR A 1031 -20.86 -21.34 7.44
CA TYR A 1031 -19.58 -21.85 7.96
C TYR A 1031 -18.55 -20.74 8.19
N GLU A 1032 -17.64 -20.95 9.14
CA GLU A 1032 -16.55 -20.00 9.43
C GLU A 1032 -15.59 -19.83 8.24
N THR A 1033 -15.17 -20.94 7.63
CA THR A 1033 -14.17 -20.95 6.55
C THR A 1033 -14.59 -21.84 5.40
N ARG A 1034 -14.02 -21.59 4.23
CA ARG A 1034 -14.25 -22.35 3.00
C ARG A 1034 -13.84 -23.81 3.18
N ASP A 1035 -12.71 -24.05 3.83
CA ASP A 1035 -12.23 -25.41 4.13
C ASP A 1035 -13.20 -26.17 5.06
N ASN A 1036 -13.73 -25.50 6.10
CA ASN A 1036 -14.77 -26.07 6.97
C ASN A 1036 -16.04 -26.42 6.19
N MET A 1037 -16.49 -25.53 5.29
CA MET A 1037 -17.63 -25.75 4.41
C MET A 1037 -17.41 -26.95 3.46
N PHE A 1038 -16.23 -27.08 2.85
CA PHE A 1038 -15.92 -28.21 1.96
C PHE A 1038 -15.81 -29.54 2.69
N ARG A 1039 -15.31 -29.56 3.93
CA ARG A 1039 -15.28 -30.77 4.77
C ARG A 1039 -16.67 -31.25 5.18
N ALA A 1040 -17.64 -30.34 5.19
CA ALA A 1040 -19.03 -30.64 5.54
C ALA A 1040 -19.90 -30.96 4.31
N LYS A 1041 -19.31 -31.04 3.10
CA LYS A 1041 -20.05 -31.15 1.83
C LYS A 1041 -21.02 -32.33 1.78
N ASP A 1042 -20.67 -33.46 2.40
CA ASP A 1042 -21.51 -34.67 2.42
C ASP A 1042 -22.75 -34.52 3.34
N TYR A 1043 -22.76 -33.50 4.19
CA TYR A 1043 -23.86 -33.16 5.11
C TYR A 1043 -24.67 -31.94 4.63
N LEU A 1044 -24.48 -31.48 3.39
CA LEU A 1044 -25.25 -30.35 2.86
C LEU A 1044 -26.55 -30.84 2.21
N ASN A 1045 -27.68 -30.51 2.84
CA ASN A 1045 -29.01 -30.76 2.27
C ASN A 1045 -29.45 -29.68 1.26
N GLY A 1046 -28.74 -28.54 1.22
CA GLY A 1046 -29.04 -27.38 0.36
C GLY A 1046 -27.79 -26.58 -0.03
N GLY A 1047 -27.90 -25.26 -0.03
CA GLY A 1047 -26.75 -24.36 -0.23
C GLY A 1047 -25.87 -24.24 1.02
N ALA A 1048 -24.65 -23.74 0.84
CA ALA A 1048 -23.77 -23.36 1.94
C ALA A 1048 -22.97 -22.09 1.61
N ILE A 1049 -22.69 -21.27 2.61
CA ILE A 1049 -21.77 -20.13 2.52
C ILE A 1049 -20.68 -20.21 3.58
N SER A 1050 -19.51 -19.63 3.29
CA SER A 1050 -18.45 -19.42 4.26
C SER A 1050 -18.11 -17.94 4.43
N LEU A 1051 -17.79 -17.53 5.67
CA LEU A 1051 -17.54 -16.12 6.01
C LEU A 1051 -16.24 -15.56 5.41
N ASP A 1052 -15.35 -16.43 4.93
CA ASP A 1052 -14.15 -16.08 4.16
C ASP A 1052 -14.38 -16.02 2.63
N GLY A 1053 -15.62 -16.15 2.15
CA GLY A 1053 -16.00 -15.85 0.76
C GLY A 1053 -16.39 -17.04 -0.12
N GLY A 1054 -16.59 -18.24 0.43
CA GLY A 1054 -17.06 -19.40 -0.32
C GLY A 1054 -18.59 -19.45 -0.44
N VAL A 1055 -19.10 -19.86 -1.60
CA VAL A 1055 -20.56 -20.01 -1.84
C VAL A 1055 -20.86 -21.27 -2.66
N ILE A 1056 -21.74 -22.12 -2.14
CA ILE A 1056 -22.31 -23.31 -2.79
C ILE A 1056 -23.82 -23.08 -2.91
N LYS A 1057 -24.36 -22.95 -4.12
CA LYS A 1057 -25.81 -22.74 -4.34
C LYS A 1057 -26.64 -24.04 -4.32
N GLY A 1058 -25.99 -25.21 -4.23
CA GLY A 1058 -26.65 -26.53 -4.18
C GLY A 1058 -25.77 -27.62 -4.79
N LYS A 1059 -26.32 -28.84 -4.97
CA LYS A 1059 -25.58 -30.02 -5.46
C LYS A 1059 -24.89 -29.73 -6.81
N GLY A 1060 -23.58 -29.48 -6.74
CA GLY A 1060 -22.70 -29.28 -7.91
C GLY A 1060 -22.50 -27.82 -8.37
N LYS A 1061 -23.14 -26.82 -7.77
CA LYS A 1061 -22.99 -25.41 -8.17
C LYS A 1061 -22.16 -24.61 -7.16
N LEU A 1062 -20.94 -24.24 -7.56
CA LEU A 1062 -19.99 -23.46 -6.77
C LEU A 1062 -19.78 -22.09 -7.41
N LEU A 1063 -19.90 -21.02 -6.62
CA LEU A 1063 -19.54 -19.67 -7.06
C LEU A 1063 -18.05 -19.42 -6.76
N LEU A 1064 -17.29 -19.04 -7.79
CA LEU A 1064 -15.86 -18.72 -7.70
C LEU A 1064 -15.62 -17.28 -8.15
N GLY A 1065 -14.62 -16.62 -7.58
CA GLY A 1065 -14.25 -15.24 -7.90
C GLY A 1065 -14.55 -14.25 -6.78
N TYR A 1066 -14.01 -13.03 -6.90
CA TYR A 1066 -14.24 -11.94 -5.95
C TYR A 1066 -15.60 -11.27 -6.22
N SER A 1067 -16.41 -11.12 -5.18
CA SER A 1067 -17.67 -10.39 -5.24
C SER A 1067 -17.81 -9.50 -4.00
N ASP A 1068 -18.12 -8.23 -4.23
CA ASP A 1068 -18.41 -7.25 -3.19
C ASP A 1068 -19.76 -6.57 -3.47
N PRO A 1069 -20.84 -7.01 -2.80
CA PRO A 1069 -22.18 -6.51 -3.07
C PRO A 1069 -22.33 -5.08 -2.53
N LYS A 1070 -22.77 -4.16 -3.40
CA LYS A 1070 -22.99 -2.75 -3.02
C LYS A 1070 -24.16 -2.57 -2.03
N ILE A 1071 -25.11 -3.50 -2.02
CA ILE A 1071 -26.28 -3.51 -1.14
C ILE A 1071 -26.20 -4.77 -0.29
N THR A 1072 -26.23 -4.60 1.04
CA THR A 1072 -26.11 -5.68 2.03
C THR A 1072 -27.23 -5.57 3.05
N PHE A 1073 -27.50 -6.64 3.79
CA PHE A 1073 -28.40 -6.55 4.93
C PHE A 1073 -27.85 -5.60 6.01
N PRO A 1074 -28.69 -4.76 6.63
CA PRO A 1074 -28.34 -3.94 7.79
C PRO A 1074 -27.88 -4.78 8.99
N VAL A 1075 -27.02 -4.23 9.85
CA VAL A 1075 -26.54 -4.91 11.07
C VAL A 1075 -27.36 -4.49 12.29
N ALA A 1076 -27.86 -5.46 13.06
CA ALA A 1076 -28.66 -5.22 14.25
C ALA A 1076 -27.84 -4.48 15.31
N SER A 1077 -28.32 -3.31 15.75
CA SER A 1077 -27.72 -2.56 16.85
C SER A 1077 -28.17 -3.17 18.19
N GLY A 1078 -27.22 -3.57 19.04
CA GLY A 1078 -27.52 -4.19 20.34
C GLY A 1078 -28.29 -3.24 21.26
N SER A 1079 -29.32 -3.75 21.93
CA SER A 1079 -30.19 -2.99 22.82
C SER A 1079 -29.47 -2.54 24.10
N MET A 1080 -29.11 -1.25 24.18
CA MET A 1080 -29.12 -0.44 25.41
C MET A 1080 -29.33 1.01 24.98
N LYS A 1081 -30.58 1.46 24.90
CA LYS A 1081 -30.90 2.84 24.54
C LYS A 1081 -30.71 3.75 25.76
N MET A 1082 -29.72 4.64 25.71
CA MET A 1082 -29.55 5.69 26.71
C MET A 1082 -30.35 6.95 26.31
N PRO A 1083 -30.83 7.77 27.26
CA PRO A 1083 -31.72 8.92 27.00
C PRO A 1083 -31.18 9.95 25.99
N ASP A 1084 -29.86 10.13 25.89
CA ASP A 1084 -29.24 11.08 24.95
C ASP A 1084 -29.31 10.64 23.48
N GLU A 1085 -29.49 9.34 23.20
CA GLU A 1085 -29.64 8.81 21.82
C GLU A 1085 -30.99 9.18 21.20
N LEU A 1086 -32.04 9.39 22.00
CA LEU A 1086 -33.35 9.85 21.51
C LEU A 1086 -33.28 11.32 21.03
N LYS A 1087 -32.42 12.13 21.66
CA LYS A 1087 -32.28 13.56 21.35
C LYS A 1087 -31.49 13.77 20.06
N GLY A 1088 -30.43 12.98 19.84
CA GLY A 1088 -29.68 12.94 18.59
C GLY A 1088 -30.52 12.44 17.41
N HIS A 1089 -31.34 11.39 17.60
CA HIS A 1089 -32.25 10.92 16.55
C HIS A 1089 -33.32 11.94 16.17
N GLN A 1090 -33.92 12.63 17.15
CA GLN A 1090 -34.90 13.67 16.87
C GLN A 1090 -34.25 14.87 16.16
N ASP A 1091 -33.02 15.25 16.53
CA ASP A 1091 -32.28 16.36 15.91
C ASP A 1091 -31.87 16.06 14.46
N VAL A 1092 -31.51 14.82 14.14
CA VAL A 1092 -31.23 14.40 12.75
C VAL A 1092 -32.51 14.38 11.91
N ILE A 1093 -33.62 13.89 12.47
CA ILE A 1093 -34.93 13.89 11.78
C ILE A 1093 -35.37 15.33 11.49
N THR A 1094 -35.34 16.22 12.49
CA THR A 1094 -35.74 17.63 12.31
C THR A 1094 -34.80 18.37 11.36
N LYS A 1095 -33.50 18.11 11.38
CA LYS A 1095 -32.54 18.70 10.43
C LYS A 1095 -32.71 18.16 9.01
N THR A 1096 -33.09 16.89 8.85
CA THR A 1096 -33.40 16.30 7.53
C THR A 1096 -34.71 16.83 6.96
N GLU A 1097 -35.74 17.02 7.79
CA GLU A 1097 -37.00 17.67 7.42
C GLU A 1097 -36.76 19.14 7.04
N ASN A 1098 -35.95 19.86 7.81
CA ASN A 1098 -35.54 21.24 7.50
C ASN A 1098 -34.75 21.34 6.18
N LEU A 1099 -33.84 20.39 5.92
CA LEU A 1099 -33.14 20.31 4.63
C LEU A 1099 -34.14 20.12 3.47
N ASP A 1100 -35.12 19.23 3.63
CA ASP A 1100 -36.15 18.98 2.64
C ASP A 1100 -37.03 20.21 2.36
N GLU A 1101 -37.41 20.94 3.41
CA GLU A 1101 -38.15 22.21 3.30
C GLU A 1101 -37.33 23.29 2.58
N LYS A 1102 -36.05 23.44 2.90
CA LYS A 1102 -35.15 24.41 2.25
C LYS A 1102 -34.91 24.06 0.79
N VAL A 1103 -34.76 22.78 0.44
CA VAL A 1103 -34.63 22.33 -0.96
C VAL A 1103 -35.90 22.65 -1.76
N LYS A 1104 -37.10 22.46 -1.17
CA LYS A 1104 -38.36 22.89 -1.82
C LYS A 1104 -38.43 24.40 -2.00
N LEU A 1105 -38.01 25.16 -0.98
CA LEU A 1105 -38.00 26.62 -1.03
C LEU A 1105 -37.04 27.13 -2.11
N LEU A 1106 -35.90 26.46 -2.30
CA LEU A 1106 -34.94 26.76 -3.36
C LEU A 1106 -35.57 26.56 -4.75
N GLU A 1107 -36.30 25.47 -4.96
CA GLU A 1107 -36.98 25.19 -6.23
C GLU A 1107 -38.12 26.18 -6.50
N ALA A 1108 -38.84 26.62 -5.45
CA ALA A 1108 -39.82 27.70 -5.54
C ALA A 1108 -39.18 29.04 -5.91
N ILE A 1109 -38.04 29.40 -5.32
CA ILE A 1109 -37.29 30.62 -5.65
C ILE A 1109 -36.77 30.59 -7.09
N LYS A 1110 -36.22 29.46 -7.55
CA LYS A 1110 -35.80 29.30 -8.96
C LYS A 1110 -36.96 29.52 -9.93
N THR A 1111 -38.13 28.97 -9.59
CA THR A 1111 -39.36 29.16 -10.40
C THR A 1111 -39.80 30.62 -10.41
N GLU A 1112 -39.70 31.34 -9.29
CA GLU A 1112 -40.03 32.76 -9.20
C GLU A 1112 -39.02 33.64 -9.95
N ILE A 1113 -37.73 33.30 -9.92
CA ILE A 1113 -36.69 33.97 -10.74
C ILE A 1113 -37.07 33.87 -12.23
N SER A 1114 -37.38 32.67 -12.72
CA SER A 1114 -37.76 32.49 -14.13
C SER A 1114 -39.01 33.30 -14.53
N LYS A 1115 -40.00 33.41 -13.63
CA LYS A 1115 -41.17 34.28 -13.86
C LYS A 1115 -40.79 35.75 -13.90
N GLN A 1116 -39.94 36.20 -12.97
CA GLN A 1116 -39.54 37.60 -12.88
C GLN A 1116 -38.62 38.02 -14.05
N GLU A 1117 -37.79 37.11 -14.57
CA GLU A 1117 -37.01 37.30 -15.79
C GLU A 1117 -37.92 37.51 -17.01
N MET A 1118 -39.02 36.76 -17.12
CA MET A 1118 -40.02 36.98 -18.17
C MET A 1118 -40.67 38.37 -18.06
N VAL A 1119 -41.07 38.79 -16.86
CA VAL A 1119 -41.63 40.13 -16.61
C VAL A 1119 -40.62 41.23 -16.98
N ALA A 1120 -39.34 41.06 -16.60
CA ALA A 1120 -38.30 42.01 -16.96
C ALA A 1120 -38.11 42.13 -18.48
N LYS A 1121 -38.22 41.02 -19.21
CA LYS A 1121 -38.14 41.00 -20.68
C LYS A 1121 -39.32 41.74 -21.33
N GLU A 1122 -40.54 41.52 -20.85
CA GLU A 1122 -41.74 42.23 -21.34
C GLU A 1122 -41.68 43.74 -21.05
N LEU A 1123 -41.22 44.13 -19.85
CA LEU A 1123 -41.04 45.55 -19.49
C LEU A 1123 -39.99 46.23 -20.36
N LEU A 1124 -38.90 45.52 -20.71
CA LEU A 1124 -37.86 46.04 -21.60
C LEU A 1124 -38.40 46.30 -23.02
N GLU A 1125 -39.22 45.39 -23.55
CA GLU A 1125 -39.90 45.59 -24.83
C GLU A 1125 -40.86 46.78 -24.81
N LYS A 1126 -41.62 46.94 -23.72
CA LYS A 1126 -42.54 48.07 -23.49
C LYS A 1126 -41.79 49.40 -23.38
N PHE A 1127 -40.66 49.44 -22.67
CA PHE A 1127 -39.78 50.60 -22.56
C PHE A 1127 -39.24 51.01 -23.94
N ASN A 1128 -38.71 50.06 -24.70
CA ASN A 1128 -38.20 50.31 -26.05
C ASN A 1128 -39.28 50.88 -26.98
N LYS A 1129 -40.54 50.42 -26.86
CA LYS A 1129 -41.67 50.96 -27.62
C LYS A 1129 -42.04 52.39 -27.19
N ARG A 1130 -41.95 52.72 -25.89
CA ARG A 1130 -42.24 54.08 -25.37
C ARG A 1130 -41.11 55.07 -25.69
N LYS A 1131 -39.85 54.63 -25.61
CA LYS A 1131 -38.68 55.42 -25.98
C LYS A 1131 -38.74 55.87 -27.43
N ARG A 1132 -39.02 54.95 -28.37
CA ARG A 1132 -39.25 55.30 -29.80
C ARG A 1132 -40.35 56.36 -30.01
N LYS A 1133 -41.46 56.26 -29.27
CA LYS A 1133 -42.55 57.25 -29.33
C LYS A 1133 -42.13 58.62 -28.77
N PHE A 1134 -41.33 58.65 -27.71
CA PHE A 1134 -40.78 59.89 -27.17
C PHE A 1134 -39.81 60.54 -28.16
N ASP A 1135 -38.93 59.75 -28.77
CA ASP A 1135 -37.98 60.21 -29.78
C ASP A 1135 -38.70 60.81 -31.00
N GLU A 1136 -39.77 60.16 -31.50
CA GLU A 1136 -40.63 60.69 -32.56
C GLU A 1136 -41.31 62.03 -32.21
N ILE A 1137 -41.74 62.23 -30.95
CA ILE A 1137 -42.33 63.50 -30.48
C ILE A 1137 -41.26 64.59 -30.39
N SER A 1138 -40.09 64.26 -29.83
CA SER A 1138 -38.96 65.18 -29.71
C SER A 1138 -38.47 65.63 -31.08
N GLU A 1139 -38.45 64.74 -32.07
CA GLU A 1139 -38.01 65.03 -33.44
C GLU A 1139 -39.00 65.94 -34.18
N LYS A 1140 -40.32 65.71 -34.01
CA LYS A 1140 -41.38 66.59 -34.56
C LYS A 1140 -41.34 68.01 -33.99
N ILE A 1141 -41.04 68.18 -32.69
CA ILE A 1141 -40.90 69.50 -32.06
C ILE A 1141 -39.67 70.24 -32.60
N THR A 1142 -38.57 69.51 -32.83
CA THR A 1142 -37.32 70.06 -33.37
C THR A 1142 -37.46 70.48 -34.84
N GLN A 1143 -38.32 69.81 -35.62
CA GLN A 1143 -38.65 70.20 -37.01
C GLN A 1143 -39.63 71.39 -37.12
N ALA A 1144 -40.52 71.60 -36.14
CA ALA A 1144 -41.57 72.63 -36.21
C ALA A 1144 -41.12 74.04 -35.75
N TYR A 1145 -40.10 74.16 -34.89
CA TYR A 1145 -39.61 75.43 -34.37
C TYR A 1145 -38.09 75.52 -34.49
N GLY A 1146 -37.62 76.25 -35.51
CA GLY A 1146 -36.20 76.37 -35.85
C GLY A 1146 -35.34 77.03 -34.76
N ARG A 1147 -34.11 76.51 -34.65
CA ARG A 1147 -32.85 76.99 -34.01
C ARG A 1147 -32.82 77.79 -32.69
N GLU A 1148 -33.87 78.42 -32.19
CA GLU A 1148 -33.83 79.14 -30.89
C GLU A 1148 -34.22 78.29 -29.67
N HIS A 1149 -34.78 77.09 -29.87
CA HIS A 1149 -35.08 76.15 -28.77
C HIS A 1149 -34.03 75.05 -28.55
N VAL A 1150 -32.93 75.06 -29.33
CA VAL A 1150 -31.86 74.04 -29.28
C VAL A 1150 -31.07 74.05 -27.96
N LEU A 1151 -31.14 75.14 -27.17
CA LEU A 1151 -30.49 75.25 -25.85
C LEU A 1151 -31.28 74.59 -24.70
N TRP A 1152 -32.55 74.22 -24.90
CA TRP A 1152 -33.38 73.58 -23.87
C TRP A 1152 -33.56 72.07 -24.07
N CYS A 1153 -33.20 71.52 -25.24
CA CYS A 1153 -33.24 70.08 -25.52
C CYS A 1153 -31.92 69.36 -25.24
N THR A 1154 -30.80 70.09 -25.16
CA THR A 1154 -29.47 69.55 -24.82
C THR A 1154 -29.35 68.95 -23.42
N PRO A 1155 -29.94 69.53 -22.34
CA PRO A 1155 -29.92 68.90 -21.02
C PRO A 1155 -30.79 67.64 -20.98
N VAL A 1156 -31.87 67.60 -21.77
CA VAL A 1156 -32.81 66.47 -21.79
C VAL A 1156 -32.24 65.26 -22.55
N LYS A 1157 -31.46 65.48 -23.62
CA LYS A 1157 -30.69 64.41 -24.27
C LYS A 1157 -29.51 63.92 -23.43
N ALA A 1158 -28.92 64.77 -22.59
CA ALA A 1158 -27.86 64.38 -21.66
C ALA A 1158 -28.40 63.56 -20.47
N GLU A 1159 -29.50 63.98 -19.83
CA GLU A 1159 -30.15 63.23 -18.75
C GLU A 1159 -30.75 61.88 -19.19
N MET A 1160 -31.14 61.72 -20.46
CA MET A 1160 -31.60 60.44 -21.01
C MET A 1160 -30.47 59.52 -21.49
N HIS A 1161 -29.23 60.00 -21.51
CA HIS A 1161 -28.05 59.17 -21.75
C HIS A 1161 -27.49 58.58 -20.46
N ASP A 1162 -27.83 59.18 -19.31
CA ASP A 1162 -27.52 58.71 -17.95
C ASP A 1162 -28.60 57.75 -17.37
N LEU A 1163 -29.79 57.67 -17.99
CA LEU A 1163 -30.87 56.70 -17.75
C LEU A 1163 -30.80 55.54 -18.76
#